data_AF-A0A746EP67-F1
#
_entry.id   AF-A0A746EP67-F1
#
_cell.length_a   1.000
_cell.length_b   1.000
_cell.length_c   1.000
_cell.angle_alpha   90.00
_cell.angle_beta   90.00
_cell.angle_gamma   90.00
#
_symmetry.space_group_name_H-M   'P 1'
#
loop_
_entity.id
_entity.type
_entity.pdbx_description
1 polymer ?
#
loop_
_entity_poly.entity_id
_entity_poly.type
_entity_poly.pdbx_seq_one_letter_code
_entity_poly.pdbx_strand_id
1 'polypeptide(L)'
;MKLAAFALTLIPGIAIASSWTSPGFPTFSTQETGRFTSHAALTKGTRALTLHIDQQCWQPSGAIKLNQMLSLKPCEGAPPQWRLFKDGDYTITVDTRSGTPTLLLSIKTEPERTAQLAYQCPVWDGSPLTLDVRQTFPEGTVVRDYYSGQTDTVQNGQITLQPADSHGLLLLERAETHASAPFNWRNATVYFVLTDRFRNGDPTNDHSYGRHKDGMQEIGTFHGGDLRGLTSKLDYLQQLGVSALWISSPFEQIHGWVGGGAKGDFPHYAYHGYYTQDWTTLDANMGNEADLRALVDGAHQRGIRILFDVVMNHAGYATLEDMQEYQFGALYLSGAERQKILGDRWTNWRPAAGQSWHSFNDYINFSDSAAWEKWWGKKWIRTDIGDYDSPGFDDLTLSLAFLPDIKTESTTPSGLPAFYANKPDTKAKFIEGYTPRDYLTHWLSQWVHDYGIDGFRVDTAKNVELPAWQQLKTQASAALHEWKQANPDKALDDSPFWMTGEAWGHGVMKSDYYRYGFDAMINFDYQEQAAKAVDCLAEMGPVWQQMADKMQDFNVLSYLSSHDTRLFREGGDKAAELLLLSPGAIMLGGGNPAHIPAMQDYFQTLLTDMVESGKAADALCNYDGPQGKTALLNALAVLLRETLGWDIEPQNIALTNGSQSAFFYLFNLFAGRRADGSTKKVLFPLAPEYIGYADSGLEDDLFVSARPNIELLPEGQFKYHVDFEHLHIGEETGMICVSRPTNPTGNVITDEELMKLDRLANQHNIPLVIDNAYGVPFPGIIFSEARPLWNPNIILCMSLSKLGLPGSRCGIIIANDKTITAIANMNGIISLAPGGMGPAMMCEMIKRNDLLRLSETVIKPFYYQRVQQTIAIIRRYLSEERCLIHKPEGAIFLWLWFKDLPITTELLYQRLKARGVLMVPGHYFFPGLDKPWPHTHQCMRMNYVPEPDKIEAGVKILAEEIERAWREG
;
A
#
# COMPACT_ATOMS: atom_id res chain seq x y z
N MET A 1 41.37 1.85 31.93
CA MET A 1 40.71 1.94 33.27
C MET A 1 39.42 2.75 33.16
N LYS A 2 38.31 2.02 33.08
CA LYS A 2 36.90 2.29 33.49
C LYS A 2 36.08 1.22 32.74
N LEU A 3 36.31 -0.02 33.16
CA LEU A 3 35.71 -1.24 32.63
C LEU A 3 34.47 -1.56 33.46
N ALA A 4 33.29 -1.61 32.83
CA ALA A 4 32.18 -2.51 33.13
C ALA A 4 30.93 -2.08 32.35
N ALA A 5 30.62 -2.74 31.23
CA ALA A 5 29.25 -2.83 30.71
C ALA A 5 29.08 -3.97 29.69
N PHE A 6 28.36 -5.00 30.13
CA PHE A 6 27.38 -5.81 29.38
C PHE A 6 27.82 -6.59 28.12
N ALA A 7 28.33 -7.79 28.36
CA ALA A 7 28.01 -8.94 27.52
C ALA A 7 26.69 -9.56 28.04
N LEU A 8 25.68 -9.72 27.19
CA LEU A 8 24.46 -10.47 27.50
C LEU A 8 24.81 -11.97 27.52
N THR A 9 25.33 -12.45 28.66
CA THR A 9 25.60 -13.86 28.90
C THR A 9 24.30 -14.56 29.31
N LEU A 10 23.69 -15.32 28.41
CA LEU A 10 22.73 -16.36 28.76
C LEU A 10 23.48 -17.52 29.44
N ILE A 11 23.47 -17.57 30.77
CA ILE A 11 23.83 -18.75 31.59
C ILE A 11 22.55 -19.23 32.28
N PRO A 12 22.22 -20.54 32.25
CA PRO A 12 21.02 -21.04 32.89
C PRO A 12 21.24 -21.17 34.40
N GLY A 13 20.86 -20.15 35.15
CA GLY A 13 20.85 -20.16 36.62
C GLY A 13 19.69 -19.32 37.11
N ILE A 14 18.61 -20.00 37.52
CA ILE A 14 17.39 -19.47 38.17
C ILE A 14 17.04 -18.04 37.71
N ALA A 15 16.55 -17.92 36.47
CA ALA A 15 16.07 -16.66 35.94
C ALA A 15 14.82 -16.21 36.71
N ILE A 16 14.94 -15.18 37.54
CA ILE A 16 13.82 -14.27 37.75
C ILE A 16 13.61 -13.67 36.36
N ALA A 17 12.48 -13.96 35.71
CA ALA A 17 12.21 -13.44 34.38
C ALA A 17 12.24 -11.91 34.41
N SER A 18 13.30 -11.32 33.84
CA SER A 18 13.41 -9.89 33.59
C SER A 18 12.20 -9.48 32.77
N SER A 19 11.31 -8.65 33.34
CA SER A 19 10.08 -8.22 32.68
C SER A 19 10.08 -6.71 32.54
N TRP A 20 9.74 -6.24 31.34
CA TRP A 20 9.54 -4.83 31.08
C TRP A 20 8.42 -4.28 31.96
N THR A 21 8.60 -3.06 32.44
CA THR A 21 7.59 -2.32 33.21
C THR A 21 7.50 -0.88 32.72
N SER A 22 6.32 -0.27 32.84
CA SER A 22 6.11 1.14 32.55
C SER A 22 5.13 1.70 33.57
N PRO A 23 5.33 2.92 34.10
CA PRO A 23 4.38 3.53 35.03
C PRO A 23 2.95 3.52 34.46
N GLY A 24 1.98 3.07 35.25
CA GLY A 24 0.58 2.96 34.84
C GLY A 24 0.25 1.86 33.83
N PHE A 25 1.15 0.88 33.65
CA PHE A 25 0.87 -0.36 32.94
C PHE A 25 1.14 -1.56 33.85
N PRO A 26 0.35 -2.65 33.75
CA PRO A 26 0.70 -3.93 34.33
C PRO A 26 2.06 -4.43 33.81
N THR A 27 2.65 -5.40 34.53
CA THR A 27 3.87 -6.09 34.06
C THR A 27 3.66 -6.67 32.68
N PHE A 28 4.65 -6.53 31.81
CA PHE A 28 4.55 -6.97 30.42
C PHE A 28 4.52 -8.49 30.35
N SER A 29 3.62 -9.03 29.52
CA SER A 29 3.61 -10.43 29.15
C SER A 29 4.50 -10.67 27.95
N THR A 30 5.20 -11.81 27.95
CA THR A 30 5.97 -12.26 26.78
C THR A 30 5.00 -12.94 25.82
N GLN A 31 4.88 -12.43 24.59
CA GLN A 31 4.09 -13.12 23.56
C GLN A 31 4.92 -14.17 22.82
N GLU A 32 6.18 -13.85 22.56
CA GLU A 32 7.18 -14.68 21.89
C GLU A 32 8.58 -14.20 22.30
N THR A 33 9.63 -14.96 21.95
CA THR A 33 11.01 -14.61 22.31
C THR A 33 11.37 -13.21 21.81
N GLY A 34 11.59 -12.28 22.73
CA GLY A 34 11.98 -10.90 22.43
C GLY A 34 10.83 -9.92 22.18
N ARG A 35 9.56 -10.32 22.28
CA ARG A 35 8.41 -9.41 22.14
C ARG A 35 7.54 -9.39 23.40
N PHE A 36 7.36 -8.20 23.95
CA PHE A 36 6.73 -7.95 25.24
C PHE A 36 5.55 -7.01 25.06
N THR A 37 4.41 -7.35 25.66
CA THR A 37 3.19 -6.54 25.50
C THR A 37 2.58 -6.24 26.86
N SER A 38 2.10 -5.01 27.05
CA SER A 38 1.26 -4.65 28.19
C SER A 38 0.11 -3.76 27.74
N HIS A 39 -1.01 -3.87 28.42
CA HIS A 39 -2.22 -3.11 28.12
C HIS A 39 -2.75 -2.43 29.37
N ALA A 40 -3.21 -1.20 29.23
CA ALA A 40 -3.82 -0.45 30.31
C ALA A 40 -4.86 0.53 29.79
N ALA A 41 -5.96 0.65 30.52
CA ALA A 41 -6.92 1.73 30.34
C ALA A 41 -6.29 3.03 30.84
N LEU A 42 -6.10 4.00 29.95
CA LEU A 42 -5.54 5.30 30.27
C LEU A 42 -6.53 6.42 29.94
N THR A 43 -6.49 7.48 30.74
CA THR A 43 -7.27 8.69 30.51
C THR A 43 -6.52 9.70 29.64
N LYS A 44 -7.28 10.49 28.86
CA LYS A 44 -6.82 11.61 28.06
C LYS A 44 -5.98 12.55 28.92
N GLY A 45 -4.84 12.94 28.41
CA GLY A 45 -3.88 13.73 29.15
C GLY A 45 -2.50 13.67 28.54
N THR A 46 -1.55 14.31 29.22
CA THR A 46 -0.14 14.21 28.86
C THR A 46 0.57 13.51 30.00
N ARG A 47 1.39 12.52 29.68
CA ARG A 47 2.14 11.77 30.68
C ARG A 47 3.55 11.48 30.21
N ALA A 48 4.49 11.43 31.13
CA ALA A 48 5.82 10.90 30.86
C ALA A 48 5.71 9.41 30.45
N LEU A 49 6.46 9.01 29.43
CA LEU A 49 6.62 7.61 29.05
C LEU A 49 8.07 7.19 29.23
N THR A 50 8.28 6.25 30.16
CA THR A 50 9.57 5.61 30.43
C THR A 50 9.33 4.13 30.67
N LEU A 51 10.21 3.30 30.12
CA LEU A 51 10.17 1.85 30.21
C LEU A 51 11.35 1.39 31.05
N HIS A 52 11.17 0.35 31.85
CA HIS A 52 12.22 -0.17 32.72
C HIS A 52 12.36 -1.68 32.56
N ILE A 53 13.61 -2.14 32.52
CA ILE A 53 14.00 -3.55 32.59
C ILE A 53 15.29 -3.63 33.40
N ASP A 54 15.35 -4.54 34.37
CA ASP A 54 16.55 -4.80 35.21
C ASP A 54 17.23 -3.53 35.76
N GLN A 55 16.43 -2.60 36.28
CA GLN A 55 16.82 -1.27 36.79
C GLN A 55 17.36 -0.26 35.76
N GLN A 56 17.44 -0.60 34.48
CA GLN A 56 17.73 0.35 33.41
C GLN A 56 16.45 1.05 32.93
N CYS A 57 16.55 2.37 32.73
CA CYS A 57 15.49 3.21 32.20
C CYS A 57 15.70 3.46 30.70
N TRP A 58 14.62 3.29 29.94
CA TRP A 58 14.53 3.50 28.50
C TRP A 58 13.44 4.51 28.17
N GLN A 59 13.66 5.31 27.13
CA GLN A 59 12.71 6.29 26.62
C GLN A 59 12.66 6.29 25.08
N PRO A 60 11.53 6.67 24.47
CA PRO A 60 11.44 6.89 23.02
C PRO A 60 12.53 7.83 22.51
N SER A 61 13.17 7.46 21.39
CA SER A 61 14.19 8.25 20.70
C SER A 61 13.63 9.51 20.05
N GLY A 62 12.36 9.49 19.63
CA GLY A 62 11.67 10.58 18.95
C GLY A 62 10.29 10.90 19.51
N ALA A 63 9.55 11.73 18.77
CA ALA A 63 8.20 12.13 19.15
C ALA A 63 7.24 10.94 19.21
N ILE A 64 6.50 10.84 20.29
CA ILE A 64 5.62 9.70 20.55
C ILE A 64 4.36 9.79 19.67
N LYS A 65 4.23 8.87 18.72
CA LYS A 65 3.09 8.76 17.79
C LYS A 65 2.47 7.37 17.90
N LEU A 66 1.13 7.30 17.84
CA LEU A 66 0.41 6.03 17.82
C LEU A 66 0.58 5.35 16.47
N ASN A 67 0.59 4.02 16.49
CA ASN A 67 0.74 3.15 15.32
C ASN A 67 1.98 3.52 14.50
N GLN A 68 3.03 4.00 15.17
CA GLN A 68 4.35 4.21 14.61
C GLN A 68 5.36 3.50 15.48
N MET A 69 6.29 2.81 14.83
CA MET A 69 7.39 2.18 15.54
C MET A 69 8.43 3.24 15.90
N LEU A 70 8.90 3.20 17.13
CA LEU A 70 9.87 4.13 17.69
C LEU A 70 11.01 3.34 18.33
N SER A 71 12.26 3.64 18.02
CA SER A 71 13.37 3.06 18.77
C SER A 71 13.45 3.62 20.18
N LEU A 72 13.92 2.81 21.11
CA LEU A 72 14.17 3.20 22.49
C LEU A 72 15.65 3.50 22.69
N LYS A 73 15.94 4.51 23.51
CA LYS A 73 17.28 4.88 23.96
C LYS A 73 17.34 4.94 25.49
N PRO A 74 18.53 4.88 26.10
CA PRO A 74 18.67 5.13 27.54
C PRO A 74 18.04 6.47 27.95
N CYS A 75 17.43 6.52 29.14
CA CYS A 75 16.82 7.74 29.65
C CYS A 75 17.88 8.84 29.85
N GLU A 76 17.62 9.99 29.25
CA GLU A 76 18.41 11.21 29.39
C GLU A 76 17.48 12.43 29.45
N GLY A 77 17.84 13.43 30.25
CA GLY A 77 17.05 14.65 30.39
C GLY A 77 15.65 14.41 30.97
N ALA A 78 14.70 15.25 30.58
CA ALA A 78 13.31 15.13 31.02
C ALA A 78 12.58 14.05 30.19
N PRO A 79 11.77 13.18 30.82
CA PRO A 79 11.05 12.13 30.11
C PRO A 79 10.17 12.68 28.97
N PRO A 80 10.16 12.04 27.79
CA PRO A 80 9.33 12.45 26.69
C PRO A 80 7.85 12.36 27.06
N GLN A 81 7.11 13.39 26.68
CA GLN A 81 5.72 13.55 27.02
C GLN A 81 4.84 12.85 25.96
N TRP A 82 4.15 11.81 26.39
CA TRP A 82 3.15 11.13 25.59
C TRP A 82 1.80 11.81 25.74
N ARG A 83 1.33 12.40 24.65
CA ARG A 83 -0.01 12.98 24.56
C ARG A 83 -1.03 11.89 24.21
N LEU A 84 -1.87 11.54 25.17
CA LEU A 84 -3.02 10.65 25.01
C LEU A 84 -4.20 11.50 24.52
N PHE A 85 -4.58 11.32 23.27
CA PHE A 85 -5.60 12.15 22.62
C PHE A 85 -7.03 11.80 23.05
N LYS A 86 -7.25 10.59 23.58
CA LYS A 86 -8.54 10.12 24.11
C LYS A 86 -8.35 9.11 25.24
N ASP A 87 -9.39 8.89 26.03
CA ASP A 87 -9.47 7.74 26.92
C ASP A 87 -9.47 6.46 26.07
N GLY A 88 -8.85 5.39 26.57
CA GLY A 88 -8.91 4.09 25.91
C GLY A 88 -7.95 3.07 26.48
N ASP A 89 -8.07 1.84 25.97
CA ASP A 89 -7.15 0.75 26.27
C ASP A 89 -5.93 0.88 25.37
N TYR A 90 -4.84 1.40 25.92
CA TYR A 90 -3.59 1.51 25.20
C TYR A 90 -2.80 0.22 25.34
N THR A 91 -2.13 -0.17 24.25
CA THR A 91 -1.21 -1.29 24.22
C THR A 91 0.19 -0.75 23.98
N ILE A 92 1.12 -1.15 24.84
CA ILE A 92 2.55 -1.00 24.64
C ILE A 92 3.09 -2.34 24.16
N THR A 93 3.71 -2.34 22.99
CA THR A 93 4.53 -3.46 22.53
C THR A 93 5.99 -3.01 22.52
N VAL A 94 6.85 -3.74 23.22
CA VAL A 94 8.30 -3.61 23.14
C VAL A 94 8.85 -4.81 22.39
N ASP A 95 9.65 -4.56 21.36
CA ASP A 95 10.31 -5.59 20.57
C ASP A 95 11.82 -5.42 20.66
N THR A 96 12.50 -6.42 21.21
CA THR A 96 13.95 -6.42 21.44
C THR A 96 14.72 -7.23 20.40
N ARG A 97 14.07 -7.68 19.33
CA ARG A 97 14.71 -8.52 18.30
C ARG A 97 15.70 -7.74 17.44
N SER A 98 15.52 -6.42 17.29
CA SER A 98 16.29 -5.58 16.35
C SER A 98 17.64 -5.03 16.86
N GLY A 99 18.26 -5.65 17.87
CA GLY A 99 19.50 -5.18 18.52
C GLY A 99 19.32 -3.92 19.39
N THR A 100 18.50 -2.97 18.94
CA THR A 100 17.96 -1.85 19.72
C THR A 100 16.48 -2.12 20.03
N PRO A 101 16.02 -2.02 21.29
CA PRO A 101 14.61 -2.19 21.61
C PRO A 101 13.74 -1.17 20.89
N THR A 102 12.64 -1.61 20.29
CA THR A 102 11.64 -0.75 19.66
C THR A 102 10.33 -0.75 20.44
N LEU A 103 9.56 0.30 20.25
CA LEU A 103 8.31 0.59 20.91
C LEU A 103 7.23 0.84 19.85
N LEU A 104 6.15 0.07 19.93
CA LEU A 104 4.90 0.35 19.23
C LEU A 104 3.82 0.65 20.26
N LEU A 105 3.24 1.84 20.15
CA LEU A 105 2.07 2.24 20.92
C LEU A 105 0.85 2.16 20.02
N SER A 106 -0.11 1.33 20.40
CA SER A 106 -1.41 1.26 19.73
C SER A 106 -2.52 1.51 20.73
N ILE A 107 -3.68 1.87 20.21
CA ILE A 107 -4.91 1.82 20.99
C ILE A 107 -5.66 0.57 20.57
N LYS A 108 -6.04 -0.24 21.55
CA LYS A 108 -6.91 -1.39 21.31
C LYS A 108 -8.19 -0.83 20.73
N THR A 109 -8.33 -1.03 19.43
CA THR A 109 -9.60 -0.81 18.76
C THR A 109 -10.40 -2.05 19.11
N GLU A 110 -11.66 -1.90 19.55
CA GLU A 110 -12.49 -3.11 19.69
C GLU A 110 -12.40 -3.87 18.37
N PRO A 111 -12.05 -5.17 18.39
CA PRO A 111 -12.16 -5.95 17.17
C PRO A 111 -13.60 -5.76 16.72
N GLU A 112 -13.79 -5.29 15.49
CA GLU A 112 -15.10 -5.38 14.87
C GLU A 112 -15.56 -6.81 15.12
N ARG A 113 -16.73 -6.97 15.75
CA ARG A 113 -17.44 -8.26 15.74
C ARG A 113 -17.86 -8.51 14.30
N THR A 114 -16.90 -8.83 13.44
CA THR A 114 -17.15 -9.67 12.29
C THR A 114 -17.72 -10.94 12.86
N ALA A 115 -18.98 -11.26 12.53
CA ALA A 115 -19.50 -12.59 12.71
C ALA A 115 -18.39 -13.56 12.26
N GLN A 116 -17.99 -14.49 13.13
CA GLN A 116 -17.10 -15.58 12.72
C GLN A 116 -17.83 -16.32 11.60
N LEU A 117 -17.58 -15.90 10.37
CA LEU A 117 -17.85 -16.71 9.20
C LEU A 117 -17.00 -17.95 9.42
N ALA A 118 -17.66 -19.09 9.64
CA ALA A 118 -16.98 -20.37 9.63
C ALA A 118 -16.45 -20.56 8.21
N TYR A 119 -15.19 -20.20 7.98
CA TYR A 119 -14.54 -20.43 6.71
C TYR A 119 -14.38 -21.93 6.52
N GLN A 120 -14.91 -22.45 5.42
CA GLN A 120 -14.65 -23.81 5.02
C GLN A 120 -13.34 -23.84 4.23
N CYS A 121 -12.40 -24.67 4.65
CA CYS A 121 -11.17 -24.95 3.93
C CYS A 121 -11.25 -26.35 3.34
N PRO A 122 -11.93 -26.52 2.21
CA PRO A 122 -12.04 -27.81 1.56
C PRO A 122 -10.64 -28.30 1.18
N VAL A 123 -10.34 -29.55 1.51
CA VAL A 123 -9.14 -30.24 1.02
C VAL A 123 -9.48 -30.78 -0.35
N TRP A 124 -8.73 -30.35 -1.36
CA TRP A 124 -8.89 -30.87 -2.71
C TRP A 124 -8.56 -32.37 -2.74
N ASP A 125 -9.46 -33.16 -3.32
CA ASP A 125 -9.38 -34.61 -3.39
C ASP A 125 -8.78 -35.12 -4.71
N GLY A 126 -8.27 -34.21 -5.54
CA GLY A 126 -7.74 -34.51 -6.87
C GLY A 126 -8.79 -34.52 -7.99
N SER A 127 -10.07 -34.25 -7.68
CA SER A 127 -11.15 -34.19 -8.68
C SER A 127 -11.22 -32.81 -9.37
N PRO A 128 -11.85 -32.71 -10.56
CA PRO A 128 -12.18 -31.43 -11.16
C PRO A 128 -13.03 -30.57 -10.22
N LEU A 129 -12.75 -29.27 -10.18
CA LEU A 129 -13.49 -28.31 -9.37
C LEU A 129 -14.52 -27.59 -10.24
N THR A 130 -15.78 -27.63 -9.82
CA THR A 130 -16.85 -26.81 -10.41
C THR A 130 -17.01 -25.52 -9.61
N LEU A 131 -16.84 -24.38 -10.26
CA LEU A 131 -16.87 -23.06 -9.64
C LEU A 131 -18.01 -22.22 -10.23
N ASP A 132 -18.77 -21.51 -9.39
CA ASP A 132 -19.63 -20.42 -9.86
C ASP A 132 -18.75 -19.19 -10.14
N VAL A 133 -18.75 -18.80 -11.40
CA VAL A 133 -17.94 -17.70 -11.92
C VAL A 133 -18.79 -16.57 -12.50
N ARG A 134 -20.11 -16.61 -12.31
CA ARG A 134 -21.08 -15.71 -12.95
C ARG A 134 -20.84 -14.23 -12.62
N GLN A 135 -20.25 -13.95 -11.46
CA GLN A 135 -19.89 -12.59 -11.04
C GLN A 135 -18.65 -12.03 -11.75
N THR A 136 -17.82 -12.89 -12.35
CA THR A 136 -16.51 -12.50 -12.91
C THR A 136 -16.43 -12.72 -14.42
N PHE A 137 -16.95 -13.84 -14.91
CA PHE A 137 -16.90 -14.22 -16.32
C PHE A 137 -18.32 -14.36 -16.89
N PRO A 138 -18.70 -13.59 -17.93
CA PRO A 138 -19.99 -13.72 -18.59
C PRO A 138 -20.23 -15.11 -19.17
N GLU A 139 -21.50 -15.49 -19.29
CA GLU A 139 -21.93 -16.72 -19.98
C GLU A 139 -21.29 -16.84 -21.37
N GLY A 140 -20.83 -18.05 -21.73
CA GLY A 140 -20.15 -18.30 -23.00
C GLY A 140 -18.68 -17.84 -23.07
N THR A 141 -18.16 -17.18 -22.03
CA THR A 141 -16.72 -16.85 -21.95
C THR A 141 -15.89 -18.13 -21.87
N VAL A 142 -14.82 -18.24 -22.64
CA VAL A 142 -13.82 -19.30 -22.46
C VAL A 142 -12.85 -18.86 -21.38
N VAL A 143 -12.88 -19.54 -20.24
CA VAL A 143 -12.01 -19.30 -19.08
C VAL A 143 -10.87 -20.31 -19.12
N ARG A 144 -9.66 -19.84 -18.86
CA ARG A 144 -8.44 -20.65 -18.72
C ARG A 144 -7.99 -20.62 -17.27
N ASP A 145 -7.59 -21.78 -16.74
CA ASP A 145 -6.70 -21.80 -15.59
C ASP A 145 -5.27 -21.53 -16.05
N TYR A 146 -4.67 -20.45 -15.55
CA TYR A 146 -3.36 -19.94 -15.96
C TYR A 146 -2.27 -21.02 -15.87
N TYR A 147 -2.30 -21.85 -14.83
CA TYR A 147 -1.27 -22.84 -14.56
C TYR A 147 -1.41 -24.12 -15.40
N SER A 148 -2.60 -24.72 -15.45
CA SER A 148 -2.81 -25.94 -16.24
C SER A 148 -2.96 -25.66 -17.73
N GLY A 149 -3.28 -24.42 -18.11
CA GLY A 149 -3.66 -24.03 -19.47
C GLY A 149 -5.00 -24.61 -19.93
N GLN A 150 -5.68 -25.39 -19.08
CA GLN A 150 -6.97 -25.98 -19.40
C GLN A 150 -8.03 -24.88 -19.48
N THR A 151 -8.98 -25.08 -20.39
CA THR A 151 -10.05 -24.13 -20.63
C THR A 151 -11.40 -24.78 -20.46
N ASP A 152 -12.35 -24.02 -19.95
CA ASP A 152 -13.77 -24.38 -19.98
C ASP A 152 -14.61 -23.16 -20.34
N THR A 153 -15.80 -23.40 -20.86
CA THR A 153 -16.73 -22.33 -21.23
C THR A 153 -17.72 -22.12 -20.12
N VAL A 154 -17.95 -20.86 -19.72
CA VAL A 154 -18.97 -20.54 -18.71
C VAL A 154 -20.34 -21.02 -19.19
N GLN A 155 -20.89 -22.02 -18.50
CA GLN A 155 -22.22 -22.59 -18.75
C GLN A 155 -23.08 -22.51 -17.48
N ASN A 156 -24.24 -21.86 -17.57
CA ASN A 156 -25.10 -21.53 -16.43
C ASN A 156 -24.35 -20.77 -15.31
N GLY A 157 -23.39 -19.92 -15.68
CA GLY A 157 -22.51 -19.22 -14.77
C GLY A 157 -21.45 -20.07 -14.08
N GLN A 158 -21.23 -21.32 -14.50
CA GLN A 158 -20.25 -22.22 -13.91
C GLN A 158 -19.17 -22.65 -14.91
N ILE A 159 -18.01 -23.02 -14.39
CA ILE A 159 -16.97 -23.76 -15.12
C ILE A 159 -16.54 -24.96 -14.30
N THR A 160 -15.99 -25.98 -14.95
CA THR A 160 -15.38 -27.14 -14.32
C THR A 160 -13.99 -27.37 -14.90
N LEU A 161 -12.96 -27.16 -14.08
CA LEU A 161 -11.56 -27.30 -14.47
C LEU A 161 -10.84 -28.25 -13.50
N GLN A 162 -9.90 -29.02 -14.02
CA GLN A 162 -8.96 -29.76 -13.19
C GLN A 162 -7.83 -28.81 -12.78
N PRO A 163 -7.66 -28.50 -11.47
CA PRO A 163 -6.50 -27.75 -11.02
C PRO A 163 -5.20 -28.41 -11.46
N ALA A 164 -4.16 -27.60 -11.69
CA ALA A 164 -2.80 -28.10 -11.87
C ALA A 164 -2.30 -28.81 -10.58
N ASP A 165 -1.00 -29.11 -10.49
CA ASP A 165 -0.38 -29.51 -9.22
C ASP A 165 -0.25 -28.29 -8.28
N SER A 166 -1.39 -27.70 -7.93
CA SER A 166 -1.57 -26.43 -7.22
C SER A 166 -2.48 -26.61 -6.00
N HIS A 167 -2.55 -27.83 -5.46
CA HIS A 167 -3.32 -28.17 -4.26
C HIS A 167 -4.81 -27.75 -4.29
N GLY A 168 -5.41 -27.65 -5.47
CA GLY A 168 -6.80 -27.23 -5.66
C GLY A 168 -6.98 -25.74 -5.98
N LEU A 169 -5.89 -24.95 -6.08
CA LEU A 169 -5.94 -23.55 -6.48
C LEU A 169 -6.12 -23.42 -8.01
N LEU A 170 -7.14 -22.66 -8.41
CA LEU A 170 -7.39 -22.28 -9.81
C LEU A 170 -7.16 -20.78 -9.98
N LEU A 171 -6.28 -20.38 -10.91
CA LEU A 171 -6.04 -18.98 -11.25
C LEU A 171 -6.70 -18.69 -12.60
N LEU A 172 -7.90 -18.14 -12.55
CA LEU A 172 -8.76 -18.02 -13.73
C LEU A 172 -8.52 -16.72 -14.51
N GLU A 173 -8.38 -16.84 -15.82
CA GLU A 173 -8.33 -15.73 -16.76
C GLU A 173 -9.15 -16.04 -18.03
N ARG A 174 -9.39 -15.05 -18.91
CA ARG A 174 -10.00 -15.35 -20.21
C ARG A 174 -8.95 -16.02 -21.11
N ALA A 175 -9.33 -17.11 -21.78
CA ALA A 175 -8.43 -17.84 -22.68
C ALA A 175 -7.93 -16.98 -23.86
N GLU A 176 -8.70 -15.97 -24.23
CA GLU A 176 -8.40 -14.95 -25.26
C GLU A 176 -7.28 -13.97 -24.84
N THR A 177 -6.83 -14.02 -23.59
CA THR A 177 -5.73 -13.19 -23.11
C THR A 177 -4.42 -13.73 -23.66
N HIS A 178 -3.90 -13.09 -24.72
CA HIS A 178 -2.69 -13.50 -25.42
C HIS A 178 -1.42 -12.72 -25.01
N ALA A 179 -1.58 -11.53 -24.44
CA ALA A 179 -0.46 -10.68 -24.04
C ALA A 179 -0.12 -10.84 -22.56
N SER A 180 1.17 -10.96 -22.24
CA SER A 180 1.64 -10.91 -20.86
C SER A 180 1.32 -9.54 -20.24
N ALA A 181 0.90 -9.53 -18.97
CA ALA A 181 0.72 -8.28 -18.25
C ALA A 181 2.06 -7.52 -18.18
N PRO A 182 2.07 -6.19 -18.36
CA PRO A 182 3.26 -5.38 -18.13
C PRO A 182 3.71 -5.51 -16.67
N PHE A 183 5.02 -5.39 -16.47
CA PHE A 183 5.61 -5.44 -15.14
C PHE A 183 5.06 -4.32 -14.24
N ASN A 184 4.82 -4.64 -12.98
CA ASN A 184 4.40 -3.69 -11.96
C ASN A 184 5.02 -4.07 -10.61
N TRP A 185 5.74 -3.14 -9.98
CA TRP A 185 6.36 -3.33 -8.67
C TRP A 185 5.40 -3.73 -7.55
N ARG A 186 4.10 -3.48 -7.70
CA ARG A 186 3.09 -3.90 -6.73
C ARG A 186 2.71 -5.38 -6.82
N ASN A 187 3.02 -6.02 -7.94
CA ASN A 187 2.80 -7.45 -8.16
C ASN A 187 4.14 -8.19 -8.44
N ALA A 188 5.27 -7.56 -8.14
CA ALA A 188 6.58 -8.15 -8.40
C ALA A 188 6.87 -9.26 -7.39
N THR A 189 7.33 -10.40 -7.89
CA THR A 189 7.86 -11.51 -7.08
C THR A 189 9.36 -11.31 -6.95
N VAL A 190 9.78 -10.89 -5.76
CA VAL A 190 11.19 -10.65 -5.41
C VAL A 190 11.78 -11.93 -4.81
N TYR A 191 12.88 -12.42 -5.38
CA TYR A 191 13.66 -13.52 -4.81
C TYR A 191 15.00 -13.00 -4.30
N PHE A 192 15.22 -13.06 -2.98
CA PHE A 192 16.53 -12.80 -2.40
C PHE A 192 17.43 -14.02 -2.55
N VAL A 193 18.58 -13.84 -3.18
CA VAL A 193 19.62 -14.84 -3.30
C VAL A 193 20.84 -14.41 -2.50
N LEU A 194 21.21 -15.23 -1.53
CA LEU A 194 22.52 -15.14 -0.90
C LEU A 194 23.54 -15.71 -1.89
N THR A 195 24.16 -14.85 -2.69
CA THR A 195 24.88 -15.23 -3.93
C THR A 195 25.89 -16.35 -3.69
N ASP A 196 26.70 -16.22 -2.63
CA ASP A 196 27.72 -17.21 -2.28
C ASP A 196 27.17 -18.60 -1.92
N ARG A 197 25.91 -18.70 -1.45
CA ARG A 197 25.29 -19.97 -1.09
C ARG A 197 24.48 -20.60 -2.22
N PHE A 198 24.31 -19.91 -3.36
CA PHE A 198 23.35 -20.32 -4.38
C PHE A 198 23.92 -21.31 -5.40
N ARG A 199 24.95 -20.88 -6.15
CA ARG A 199 25.54 -21.71 -7.20
C ARG A 199 26.94 -21.22 -7.54
N ASN A 200 27.93 -22.11 -7.44
CA ASN A 200 29.29 -21.87 -7.94
C ASN A 200 29.33 -22.08 -9.46
N GLY A 201 29.76 -21.05 -10.18
CA GLY A 201 29.96 -21.04 -11.63
C GLY A 201 31.42 -20.93 -12.05
N ASP A 202 32.30 -20.42 -11.19
CA ASP A 202 33.73 -20.29 -11.42
C ASP A 202 34.56 -20.58 -10.15
N PRO A 203 34.94 -21.85 -9.92
CA PRO A 203 35.73 -22.23 -8.75
C PRO A 203 37.11 -21.56 -8.65
N THR A 204 37.57 -20.87 -9.70
CA THR A 204 38.90 -20.23 -9.68
C THR A 204 38.95 -18.99 -8.79
N ASN A 205 37.80 -18.40 -8.45
CA ASN A 205 37.72 -17.22 -7.59
C ASN A 205 37.35 -17.53 -6.12
N ASP A 206 37.10 -18.79 -5.77
CA ASP A 206 36.69 -19.27 -4.42
C ASP A 206 37.66 -18.83 -3.30
N HIS A 207 38.92 -18.59 -3.63
CA HIS A 207 40.00 -18.26 -2.70
C HIS A 207 40.57 -16.85 -2.89
N SER A 208 39.77 -15.93 -3.46
CA SER A 208 40.19 -14.54 -3.65
C SER A 208 40.68 -13.91 -2.33
N TYR A 209 41.64 -13.00 -2.43
CA TYR A 209 42.33 -12.36 -1.30
C TYR A 209 43.01 -13.33 -0.32
N GLY A 210 43.25 -14.59 -0.73
CA GLY A 210 43.81 -15.60 0.17
C GLY A 210 42.83 -16.11 1.22
N ARG A 211 41.52 -15.97 0.97
CA ARG A 211 40.48 -16.52 1.85
C ARG A 211 40.50 -18.05 1.79
N HIS A 212 40.32 -18.68 2.95
CA HIS A 212 40.45 -20.12 3.10
C HIS A 212 39.27 -20.73 3.86
N LYS A 213 38.98 -21.98 3.51
CA LYS A 213 38.13 -22.88 4.28
C LYS A 213 38.73 -23.13 5.67
N ASP A 214 37.88 -23.29 6.68
CA ASP A 214 38.28 -23.55 8.06
C ASP A 214 38.60 -25.03 8.34
N GLY A 215 38.25 -25.92 7.41
CA GLY A 215 38.42 -27.37 7.51
C GLY A 215 37.45 -28.06 8.47
N MET A 216 36.43 -27.33 8.94
CA MET A 216 35.50 -27.74 9.98
C MET A 216 34.06 -27.71 9.45
N GLN A 217 33.20 -26.84 9.99
CA GLN A 217 31.80 -26.73 9.59
C GLN A 217 31.58 -25.65 8.53
N GLU A 218 32.60 -24.84 8.22
CA GLU A 218 32.53 -23.80 7.19
C GLU A 218 31.37 -22.82 7.41
N ILE A 219 31.04 -22.55 8.67
CA ILE A 219 29.89 -21.72 9.06
C ILE A 219 30.06 -20.30 8.53
N GLY A 220 31.28 -19.76 8.73
CA GLY A 220 31.62 -18.38 8.43
C GLY A 220 32.48 -18.17 7.19
N THR A 221 32.68 -19.20 6.36
CA THR A 221 33.56 -19.11 5.18
C THR A 221 32.75 -18.96 3.89
N PHE A 222 33.41 -18.62 2.78
CA PHE A 222 32.81 -18.57 1.45
C PHE A 222 32.55 -19.98 0.92
N HIS A 223 31.42 -20.22 0.25
CA HIS A 223 31.02 -21.50 -0.35
C HIS A 223 31.14 -21.52 -1.87
N GLY A 224 31.52 -20.38 -2.47
CA GLY A 224 31.94 -20.26 -3.87
C GLY A 224 30.81 -19.92 -4.83
N GLY A 225 29.61 -19.60 -4.34
CA GLY A 225 28.56 -19.08 -5.21
C GLY A 225 28.92 -17.72 -5.79
N ASP A 226 28.64 -17.52 -7.07
CA ASP A 226 29.11 -16.34 -7.81
C ASP A 226 28.11 -15.88 -8.88
N LEU A 227 28.41 -14.74 -9.51
CA LEU A 227 27.54 -14.11 -10.51
C LEU A 227 27.37 -14.98 -11.78
N ARG A 228 28.37 -15.80 -12.15
CA ARG A 228 28.24 -16.73 -13.29
C ARG A 228 27.30 -17.88 -12.95
N GLY A 229 27.43 -18.45 -11.76
CA GLY A 229 26.56 -19.48 -11.26
C GLY A 229 25.12 -19.00 -11.18
N LEU A 230 24.90 -17.77 -10.71
CA LEU A 230 23.59 -17.13 -10.71
C LEU A 230 23.05 -16.90 -12.14
N THR A 231 23.89 -16.39 -13.05
CA THR A 231 23.54 -16.20 -14.48
C THR A 231 23.10 -17.52 -15.11
N SER A 232 23.78 -18.63 -14.80
CA SER A 232 23.45 -19.96 -15.32
C SER A 232 22.09 -20.52 -14.87
N LYS A 233 21.43 -19.86 -13.91
CA LYS A 233 20.16 -20.27 -13.31
C LYS A 233 19.02 -19.27 -13.55
N LEU A 234 19.22 -18.26 -14.39
CA LEU A 234 18.16 -17.30 -14.71
C LEU A 234 16.93 -17.97 -15.35
N ASP A 235 17.10 -19.03 -16.16
CA ASP A 235 15.96 -19.81 -16.70
C ASP A 235 15.16 -20.49 -15.58
N TYR A 236 15.85 -21.03 -14.58
CA TYR A 236 15.21 -21.65 -13.41
C TYR A 236 14.44 -20.60 -12.58
N LEU A 237 15.03 -19.42 -12.37
CA LEU A 237 14.38 -18.31 -11.66
C LEU A 237 13.17 -17.77 -12.43
N GLN A 238 13.26 -17.66 -13.75
CA GLN A 238 12.12 -17.28 -14.60
C GLN A 238 11.00 -18.32 -14.52
N GLN A 239 11.32 -19.62 -14.56
CA GLN A 239 10.34 -20.70 -14.41
C GLN A 239 9.66 -20.70 -13.03
N LEU A 240 10.37 -20.26 -11.99
CA LEU A 240 9.82 -20.08 -10.64
C LEU A 240 8.86 -18.88 -10.55
N GLY A 241 8.77 -18.03 -11.59
CA GLY A 241 7.93 -16.82 -11.60
C GLY A 241 8.61 -15.59 -10.99
N VAL A 242 9.93 -15.64 -10.77
CA VAL A 242 10.69 -14.49 -10.27
C VAL A 242 10.68 -13.38 -11.32
N SER A 243 10.29 -12.17 -10.92
CA SER A 243 10.30 -10.97 -11.77
C SER A 243 11.28 -9.91 -11.27
N ALA A 244 11.78 -10.04 -10.04
CA ALA A 244 12.90 -9.26 -9.53
C ALA A 244 13.84 -10.16 -8.70
N LEU A 245 15.14 -10.08 -8.99
CA LEU A 245 16.19 -10.81 -8.32
C LEU A 245 16.97 -9.85 -7.43
N TRP A 246 16.91 -10.07 -6.12
CA TRP A 246 17.70 -9.33 -5.13
C TRP A 246 18.94 -10.15 -4.80
N ILE A 247 20.12 -9.63 -5.12
CA ILE A 247 21.40 -10.29 -4.86
C ILE A 247 22.11 -9.70 -3.63
N SER A 248 22.93 -10.50 -2.96
CA SER A 248 23.90 -9.99 -1.96
C SER A 248 24.69 -8.81 -2.50
N SER A 249 25.01 -7.86 -1.62
CA SER A 249 25.85 -6.70 -1.93
C SER A 249 27.13 -7.14 -2.66
N PRO A 250 27.33 -6.70 -3.92
CA PRO A 250 28.44 -7.18 -4.74
C PRO A 250 29.74 -6.41 -4.49
N PHE A 251 29.72 -5.41 -3.60
CA PHE A 251 30.87 -4.53 -3.35
C PHE A 251 32.01 -5.28 -2.66
N GLU A 252 33.24 -4.82 -2.87
CA GLU A 252 34.41 -5.41 -2.23
C GLU A 252 34.29 -5.39 -0.70
N GLN A 253 34.38 -6.57 -0.10
CA GLN A 253 34.28 -6.79 1.32
C GLN A 253 35.68 -6.90 1.95
N ILE A 254 35.77 -6.76 3.29
CA ILE A 254 37.02 -7.01 4.04
C ILE A 254 37.71 -8.30 3.61
N HIS A 255 39.04 -8.26 3.47
CA HIS A 255 39.79 -9.39 2.90
C HIS A 255 39.96 -10.52 3.91
N GLY A 256 40.19 -10.15 5.17
CA GLY A 256 40.39 -11.07 6.28
C GLY A 256 39.09 -11.58 6.94
N TRP A 257 39.27 -12.24 8.08
CA TRP A 257 38.19 -12.76 8.92
C TRP A 257 38.16 -12.04 10.28
N VAL A 258 37.00 -12.10 10.95
CA VAL A 258 36.83 -11.77 12.37
C VAL A 258 36.39 -13.01 13.16
N GLY A 259 36.40 -12.94 14.50
CA GLY A 259 35.86 -14.03 15.31
C GLY A 259 34.34 -14.11 15.20
N GLY A 260 33.82 -15.23 14.71
CA GLY A 260 32.39 -15.51 14.59
C GLY A 260 31.80 -16.21 15.82
N GLY A 261 30.49 -16.07 16.03
CA GLY A 261 29.81 -16.59 17.20
C GLY A 261 30.06 -15.75 18.47
N ALA A 262 29.31 -16.03 19.53
CA ALA A 262 29.35 -15.23 20.77
C ALA A 262 30.70 -15.29 21.51
N LYS A 263 31.57 -16.26 21.17
CA LYS A 263 32.87 -16.47 21.81
C LYS A 263 34.04 -16.47 20.83
N GLY A 264 33.81 -16.18 19.54
CA GLY A 264 34.85 -16.28 18.51
C GLY A 264 35.18 -17.75 18.20
N ASP A 265 34.15 -18.56 17.99
CA ASP A 265 34.23 -20.01 17.84
C ASP A 265 34.78 -20.44 16.46
N PHE A 266 34.61 -19.61 15.43
CA PHE A 266 35.05 -19.88 14.05
C PHE A 266 35.50 -18.58 13.36
N PRO A 267 36.28 -18.65 12.26
CA PRO A 267 36.60 -17.46 11.47
C PRO A 267 35.37 -17.05 10.63
N HIS A 268 35.01 -15.77 10.69
CA HIS A 268 33.87 -15.20 9.98
C HIS A 268 34.35 -14.23 8.92
N TYR A 269 34.19 -14.62 7.66
CA TYR A 269 34.39 -13.79 6.49
C TYR A 269 33.09 -13.12 6.05
N ALA A 270 33.22 -12.08 5.23
CA ALA A 270 32.13 -11.25 4.76
C ALA A 270 31.28 -11.84 3.61
N TYR A 271 31.05 -13.15 3.59
CA TYR A 271 30.35 -13.84 2.48
C TYR A 271 28.92 -13.34 2.24
N HIS A 272 28.31 -12.67 3.23
CA HIS A 272 26.96 -12.13 3.18
C HIS A 272 26.88 -10.73 2.54
N GLY A 273 28.00 -10.00 2.41
CA GLY A 273 28.05 -8.70 1.74
C GLY A 273 27.83 -7.47 2.64
N TYR A 274 27.93 -7.59 3.97
CA TYR A 274 27.70 -6.46 4.90
C TYR A 274 28.96 -5.88 5.55
N TYR A 275 30.16 -6.38 5.22
CA TYR A 275 31.43 -5.83 5.72
C TYR A 275 32.19 -5.14 4.60
N THR A 276 31.53 -4.16 3.95
CA THR A 276 32.07 -3.44 2.79
C THR A 276 33.33 -2.67 3.14
N GLN A 277 34.33 -2.76 2.27
CA GLN A 277 35.61 -2.05 2.36
C GLN A 277 35.77 -1.03 1.23
N ASP A 278 35.26 -1.34 0.03
CA ASP A 278 35.29 -0.45 -1.12
C ASP A 278 33.99 -0.58 -1.94
N TRP A 279 33.20 0.50 -1.97
CA TRP A 279 31.95 0.57 -2.74
C TRP A 279 32.18 0.73 -4.24
N THR A 280 33.41 0.95 -4.68
CA THR A 280 33.74 1.27 -6.09
C THR A 280 34.25 0.07 -6.88
N THR A 281 34.46 -1.06 -6.21
CA THR A 281 34.97 -2.31 -6.77
C THR A 281 34.05 -3.47 -6.42
N LEU A 282 34.06 -4.51 -7.25
CA LEU A 282 33.29 -5.75 -7.06
C LEU A 282 34.13 -6.76 -6.28
N ASP A 283 33.54 -7.48 -5.32
CA ASP A 283 34.27 -8.49 -4.55
C ASP A 283 34.71 -9.65 -5.45
N ALA A 284 36.02 -9.90 -5.52
CA ALA A 284 36.59 -10.90 -6.41
C ALA A 284 36.05 -12.33 -6.18
N ASN A 285 35.56 -12.68 -4.99
CA ASN A 285 34.88 -13.96 -4.76
C ASN A 285 33.54 -14.09 -5.51
N MET A 286 32.88 -12.98 -5.88
CA MET A 286 31.62 -12.99 -6.61
C MET A 286 31.82 -12.95 -8.14
N GLY A 287 33.02 -12.62 -8.61
CA GLY A 287 33.37 -12.59 -10.04
C GLY A 287 34.01 -11.27 -10.44
N ASN A 288 33.69 -10.81 -11.65
CA ASN A 288 34.13 -9.51 -12.16
C ASN A 288 32.96 -8.73 -12.81
N GLU A 289 33.25 -7.51 -13.23
CA GLU A 289 32.27 -6.60 -13.85
C GLU A 289 31.66 -7.12 -15.16
N ALA A 290 32.38 -7.96 -15.91
CA ALA A 290 31.82 -8.59 -17.10
C ALA A 290 30.79 -9.66 -16.73
N ASP A 291 31.01 -10.39 -15.63
CA ASP A 291 30.04 -11.37 -15.11
C ASP A 291 28.80 -10.65 -14.57
N LEU A 292 28.95 -9.50 -13.89
CA LEU A 292 27.82 -8.67 -13.49
C LEU A 292 27.01 -8.20 -14.70
N ARG A 293 27.68 -7.71 -15.75
CA ARG A 293 27.01 -7.29 -16.98
C ARG A 293 26.27 -8.44 -17.65
N ALA A 294 26.85 -9.64 -17.68
CA ALA A 294 26.20 -10.83 -18.21
C ALA A 294 24.97 -11.24 -17.39
N LEU A 295 25.03 -11.13 -16.06
CA LEU A 295 23.88 -11.38 -15.18
C LEU A 295 22.75 -10.39 -15.47
N VAL A 296 23.04 -9.09 -15.50
CA VAL A 296 22.03 -8.05 -15.71
C VAL A 296 21.41 -8.17 -17.10
N ASP A 297 22.23 -8.24 -18.15
CA ASP A 297 21.76 -8.40 -19.53
C ASP A 297 20.92 -9.69 -19.67
N GLY A 298 21.36 -10.79 -19.08
CA GLY A 298 20.64 -12.08 -19.12
C GLY A 298 19.32 -12.06 -18.34
N ALA A 299 19.27 -11.36 -17.22
CA ALA A 299 18.06 -11.20 -16.41
C ALA A 299 17.05 -10.30 -17.13
N HIS A 300 17.52 -9.19 -17.67
CA HIS A 300 16.71 -8.24 -18.45
C HIS A 300 16.10 -8.92 -19.70
N GLN A 301 16.85 -9.76 -20.41
CA GLN A 301 16.29 -10.54 -21.53
C GLN A 301 15.11 -11.46 -21.12
N ARG A 302 15.01 -11.81 -19.84
CA ARG A 302 13.97 -12.68 -19.27
C ARG A 302 12.85 -11.91 -18.57
N GLY A 303 12.89 -10.57 -18.59
CA GLY A 303 11.94 -9.75 -17.86
C GLY A 303 12.26 -9.57 -16.37
N ILE A 304 13.42 -10.04 -15.89
CA ILE A 304 13.81 -10.05 -14.48
C ILE A 304 14.58 -8.77 -14.16
N ARG A 305 14.12 -8.01 -13.16
CA ARG A 305 14.82 -6.84 -12.61
C ARG A 305 15.93 -7.26 -11.65
N ILE A 306 17.01 -6.49 -11.55
CA ILE A 306 18.10 -6.74 -10.59
C ILE A 306 18.07 -5.70 -9.48
N LEU A 307 18.05 -6.17 -8.23
CA LEU A 307 18.17 -5.35 -7.03
C LEU A 307 19.49 -5.66 -6.31
N PHE A 308 20.23 -4.61 -5.95
CA PHE A 308 21.36 -4.79 -5.04
C PHE A 308 20.92 -4.63 -3.59
N ASP A 309 21.50 -5.46 -2.73
CA ASP A 309 21.51 -5.20 -1.31
C ASP A 309 22.50 -4.07 -0.98
N VAL A 310 22.06 -3.07 -0.22
CA VAL A 310 22.83 -1.86 0.06
C VAL A 310 22.82 -1.55 1.55
N VAL A 311 24.03 -1.36 2.08
CA VAL A 311 24.27 -0.88 3.44
C VAL A 311 25.08 0.42 3.37
N MET A 312 24.52 1.52 3.86
CA MET A 312 25.22 2.81 3.99
C MET A 312 25.65 3.11 5.42
N ASN A 313 25.12 2.37 6.41
CA ASN A 313 25.33 2.70 7.81
C ASN A 313 26.77 2.48 8.27
N HIS A 314 27.42 1.41 7.82
CA HIS A 314 28.68 0.96 8.38
C HIS A 314 29.63 0.41 7.31
N ALA A 315 30.91 0.40 7.66
CA ALA A 315 31.96 -0.31 6.94
C ALA A 315 32.28 -1.65 7.63
N GLY A 316 33.08 -2.49 6.98
CA GLY A 316 33.61 -3.71 7.59
C GLY A 316 34.61 -3.45 8.73
N TYR A 317 34.79 -4.45 9.59
CA TYR A 317 35.75 -4.39 10.70
C TYR A 317 37.19 -4.24 10.21
N ALA A 318 38.07 -3.76 11.11
CA ALA A 318 39.51 -3.90 10.91
C ALA A 318 39.92 -5.38 11.03
N THR A 319 40.57 -5.93 10.01
CA THR A 319 41.14 -7.28 10.05
C THR A 319 42.65 -7.25 10.02
N LEU A 320 43.30 -8.34 10.48
CA LEU A 320 44.75 -8.47 10.39
C LEU A 320 45.27 -8.42 8.94
N GLU A 321 44.52 -8.97 7.98
CA GLU A 321 44.90 -8.94 6.57
C GLU A 321 44.90 -7.50 6.05
N ASP A 322 43.81 -6.78 6.28
CA ASP A 322 43.65 -5.41 5.80
C ASP A 322 44.64 -4.44 6.47
N MET A 323 44.91 -4.62 7.77
CA MET A 323 45.93 -3.86 8.48
C MET A 323 47.33 -4.08 7.89
N GLN A 324 47.64 -5.33 7.51
CA GLN A 324 48.92 -5.68 6.92
C GLN A 324 49.06 -5.11 5.50
N GLU A 325 48.06 -5.34 4.65
CA GLU A 325 48.06 -4.96 3.24
C GLU A 325 48.04 -3.43 3.07
N TYR A 326 47.13 -2.75 3.77
CA TYR A 326 46.90 -1.31 3.59
C TYR A 326 47.64 -0.43 4.61
N GLN A 327 48.47 -1.04 5.47
CA GLN A 327 49.41 -0.36 6.37
C GLN A 327 48.75 0.62 7.36
N PHE A 328 47.65 0.20 7.97
CA PHE A 328 46.99 0.95 9.06
C PHE A 328 46.96 0.14 10.37
N GLY A 329 46.68 0.84 11.47
CA GLY A 329 46.62 0.25 12.80
C GLY A 329 48.00 -0.14 13.35
N ALA A 330 48.03 -0.57 14.61
CA ALA A 330 49.25 -0.92 15.32
C ALA A 330 49.10 -2.25 16.07
N LEU A 331 50.22 -2.95 16.23
CA LEU A 331 50.30 -4.16 17.04
C LEU A 331 51.19 -3.91 18.25
N TYR A 332 50.90 -4.54 19.38
CA TYR A 332 51.83 -4.61 20.52
C TYR A 332 53.09 -5.42 20.18
N LEU A 333 53.02 -6.24 19.13
CA LEU A 333 54.09 -7.13 18.67
C LEU A 333 55.12 -6.41 17.79
N SER A 334 56.41 -6.63 18.07
CA SER A 334 57.52 -6.04 17.30
C SER A 334 58.50 -7.09 16.76
N GLY A 335 59.11 -6.80 15.61
CA GLY A 335 60.21 -7.58 15.03
C GLY A 335 59.98 -9.09 15.00
N ALA A 336 60.89 -9.83 15.64
CA ALA A 336 60.88 -11.30 15.66
C ALA A 336 59.66 -11.92 16.38
N GLU A 337 59.07 -11.22 17.36
CA GLU A 337 57.89 -11.73 18.07
C GLU A 337 56.66 -11.75 17.17
N ARG A 338 56.46 -10.68 16.38
CA ARG A 338 55.41 -10.63 15.36
C ARG A 338 55.56 -11.76 14.35
N GLN A 339 56.77 -11.95 13.84
CA GLN A 339 57.06 -13.04 12.90
C GLN A 339 56.75 -14.41 13.50
N LYS A 340 57.06 -14.62 14.79
CA LYS A 340 56.80 -15.88 15.47
C LYS A 340 55.31 -16.16 15.69
N ILE A 341 54.53 -15.12 16.01
CA ILE A 341 53.10 -15.27 16.37
C ILE A 341 52.20 -15.22 15.13
N LEU A 342 52.37 -14.22 14.28
CA LEU A 342 51.49 -13.97 13.13
C LEU A 342 52.05 -14.53 11.81
N GLY A 343 53.36 -14.82 11.74
CA GLY A 343 54.01 -15.27 10.51
C GLY A 343 54.11 -14.19 9.44
N ASP A 344 54.36 -14.61 8.20
CA ASP A 344 54.49 -13.72 7.04
C ASP A 344 53.16 -13.11 6.60
N ARG A 345 52.05 -13.87 6.73
CA ARG A 345 50.68 -13.40 6.44
C ARG A 345 49.85 -13.45 7.72
N TRP A 346 49.43 -12.30 8.21
CA TRP A 346 48.79 -12.22 9.52
C TRP A 346 47.44 -12.94 9.57
N THR A 347 46.72 -13.03 8.44
CA THR A 347 45.46 -13.81 8.31
C THR A 347 45.63 -15.33 8.56
N ASN A 348 46.86 -15.84 8.46
CA ASN A 348 47.15 -17.25 8.73
C ASN A 348 47.20 -17.58 10.23
N TRP A 349 47.13 -16.58 11.10
CA TRP A 349 47.04 -16.80 12.53
C TRP A 349 45.84 -17.72 12.87
N ARG A 350 46.04 -18.60 13.84
CA ARG A 350 45.03 -19.53 14.34
C ARG A 350 45.06 -19.52 15.87
N PRO A 351 43.91 -19.67 16.55
CA PRO A 351 43.88 -19.76 18.00
C PRO A 351 44.67 -20.97 18.51
N ALA A 352 45.53 -20.76 19.49
CA ALA A 352 46.17 -21.84 20.23
C ALA A 352 45.18 -22.48 21.24
N ALA A 353 45.61 -23.56 21.90
CA ALA A 353 44.81 -24.18 22.96
C ALA A 353 44.43 -23.15 24.05
N GLY A 354 43.13 -22.99 24.30
CA GLY A 354 42.60 -22.02 25.27
C GLY A 354 42.36 -20.61 24.71
N GLN A 355 42.72 -20.35 23.45
CA GLN A 355 42.36 -19.12 22.73
C GLN A 355 41.13 -19.36 21.84
N SER A 356 40.49 -18.26 21.45
CA SER A 356 39.44 -18.26 20.43
C SER A 356 39.83 -17.35 19.27
N TRP A 357 39.03 -17.33 18.21
CA TRP A 357 39.25 -16.41 17.10
C TRP A 357 39.09 -14.94 17.48
N HIS A 358 38.64 -14.60 18.69
CA HIS A 358 38.72 -13.23 19.19
C HIS A 358 40.09 -12.87 19.79
N SER A 359 40.92 -13.85 20.14
CA SER A 359 42.21 -13.61 20.80
C SER A 359 43.23 -12.90 19.92
N PHE A 360 42.99 -12.76 18.61
CA PHE A 360 43.85 -11.91 17.77
C PHE A 360 43.80 -10.43 18.20
N ASN A 361 42.67 -9.98 18.76
CA ASN A 361 42.49 -8.63 19.26
C ASN A 361 43.48 -8.29 20.39
N ASP A 362 43.95 -9.28 21.14
CA ASP A 362 44.93 -9.10 22.22
C ASP A 362 46.28 -8.57 21.69
N TYR A 363 46.57 -8.78 20.40
CA TYR A 363 47.80 -8.33 19.77
C TYR A 363 47.69 -6.92 19.16
N ILE A 364 46.47 -6.39 19.04
CA ILE A 364 46.19 -5.12 18.38
C ILE A 364 46.21 -3.99 19.41
N ASN A 365 47.03 -2.97 19.14
CA ASN A 365 47.03 -1.75 19.93
C ASN A 365 45.95 -0.79 19.41
N PHE A 366 44.72 -0.97 19.90
CA PHE A 366 43.59 -0.10 19.57
C PHE A 366 43.75 1.35 20.06
N SER A 367 44.71 1.64 20.95
CA SER A 367 44.89 3.00 21.51
C SER A 367 45.85 3.90 20.73
N ASP A 368 46.54 3.39 19.70
CA ASP A 368 47.51 4.18 18.91
C ASP A 368 46.80 5.08 17.89
N SER A 369 46.47 6.30 18.29
CA SER A 369 45.73 7.25 17.45
C SER A 369 46.40 7.52 16.10
N ALA A 370 47.74 7.61 16.05
CA ALA A 370 48.47 7.94 14.82
C ALA A 370 48.46 6.79 13.81
N ALA A 371 48.47 5.55 14.29
CA ALA A 371 48.37 4.38 13.43
C ALA A 371 46.94 4.20 12.89
N TRP A 372 45.93 4.46 13.71
CA TRP A 372 44.52 4.30 13.36
C TRP A 372 43.94 5.43 12.50
N GLU A 373 44.53 6.63 12.54
CA GLU A 373 44.17 7.74 11.63
C GLU A 373 44.35 7.37 10.14
N LYS A 374 45.26 6.43 9.84
CA LYS A 374 45.55 5.95 8.48
C LYS A 374 44.49 5.00 7.90
N TRP A 375 43.51 4.59 8.70
CA TRP A 375 42.42 3.71 8.24
C TRP A 375 41.36 4.52 7.48
N TRP A 376 40.14 4.67 8.00
CA TRP A 376 39.12 5.51 7.38
C TRP A 376 39.33 7.02 7.61
N GLY A 377 39.93 7.38 8.74
CA GLY A 377 40.11 8.76 9.20
C GLY A 377 38.87 9.31 9.92
N LYS A 378 39.08 10.20 10.91
CA LYS A 378 38.03 10.69 11.85
C LYS A 378 36.83 11.40 11.21
N LYS A 379 36.98 11.80 9.95
CA LYS A 379 35.90 12.44 9.17
C LYS A 379 34.91 11.43 8.59
N TRP A 380 35.29 10.16 8.46
CA TRP A 380 34.50 9.12 7.81
C TRP A 380 33.69 8.27 8.76
N ILE A 381 34.31 7.77 9.84
CA ILE A 381 33.69 6.80 10.74
C ILE A 381 33.73 7.25 12.20
N ARG A 382 32.89 6.62 13.02
CA ARG A 382 32.93 6.62 14.49
C ARG A 382 33.10 5.19 15.01
N THR A 383 33.94 5.03 16.03
CA THR A 383 34.32 3.74 16.65
C THR A 383 35.05 4.00 17.97
N ASP A 384 35.19 2.99 18.82
CA ASP A 384 35.92 3.05 20.10
C ASP A 384 37.44 2.83 19.95
N ILE A 385 37.94 2.81 18.72
CA ILE A 385 39.35 2.64 18.36
C ILE A 385 40.04 4.02 18.23
N GLY A 386 41.32 4.11 18.61
CA GLY A 386 42.19 5.26 18.35
C GLY A 386 41.66 6.58 18.96
N ASP A 387 41.68 7.63 18.15
CA ASP A 387 41.07 8.95 18.47
C ASP A 387 39.79 9.19 17.63
N TYR A 388 39.11 8.13 17.18
CA TYR A 388 37.82 8.29 16.53
C TYR A 388 36.74 8.78 17.51
N ASP A 389 35.69 9.39 16.98
CA ASP A 389 34.54 9.75 17.81
C ASP A 389 33.89 8.46 18.33
N SER A 390 33.54 8.42 19.62
CA SER A 390 32.90 7.25 20.21
C SER A 390 31.47 7.07 19.67
N PRO A 391 31.00 5.83 19.46
CA PRO A 391 29.61 5.57 19.09
C PRO A 391 28.64 6.10 20.14
N GLY A 392 27.50 6.62 19.69
CA GLY A 392 26.39 7.00 20.55
C GLY A 392 25.47 5.83 20.87
N PHE A 393 24.26 6.16 21.31
CA PHE A 393 23.25 5.19 21.76
C PHE A 393 21.93 5.31 21.00
N ASP A 394 21.81 6.27 20.08
CA ASP A 394 20.65 6.43 19.21
C ASP A 394 20.89 5.75 17.86
N ASP A 395 19.81 5.51 17.11
CA ASP A 395 19.87 4.76 15.84
C ASP A 395 20.89 5.35 14.85
N LEU A 396 21.10 6.67 14.84
CA LEU A 396 21.93 7.34 13.84
C LEU A 396 23.42 7.35 14.18
N THR A 397 23.78 7.08 15.44
CA THR A 397 25.17 7.20 15.90
C THR A 397 25.70 5.99 16.64
N LEU A 398 24.85 4.99 16.90
CA LEU A 398 25.27 3.73 17.48
C LEU A 398 26.13 2.91 16.51
N SER A 399 26.98 2.06 17.06
CA SER A 399 27.73 1.07 16.29
C SER A 399 26.95 -0.24 16.28
N LEU A 400 26.37 -0.59 15.13
CA LEU A 400 25.57 -1.80 15.00
C LEU A 400 26.50 -3.02 15.00
N ALA A 401 26.35 -3.91 15.98
CA ALA A 401 27.23 -5.07 16.17
C ALA A 401 28.73 -4.70 16.22
N PHE A 402 29.08 -3.54 16.80
CA PHE A 402 30.46 -3.03 16.86
C PHE A 402 31.09 -2.69 15.50
N LEU A 403 30.30 -2.63 14.42
CA LEU A 403 30.80 -2.23 13.10
C LEU A 403 31.12 -0.73 13.08
N PRO A 404 32.20 -0.31 12.41
CA PRO A 404 32.53 1.09 12.22
C PRO A 404 31.38 1.85 11.57
N ASP A 405 30.79 2.77 12.32
CA ASP A 405 29.61 3.50 11.87
C ASP A 405 30.05 4.69 11.01
N ILE A 406 29.48 4.80 9.80
CA ILE A 406 29.81 5.84 8.84
C ILE A 406 29.02 7.09 9.19
N LYS A 407 29.74 8.22 9.26
CA LYS A 407 29.18 9.52 9.63
C LYS A 407 28.41 10.16 8.47
N THR A 408 27.36 9.49 8.00
CA THR A 408 26.49 9.93 6.90
C THR A 408 25.83 11.27 7.18
N GLU A 409 25.57 11.59 8.45
CA GLU A 409 24.97 12.85 8.88
C GLU A 409 25.97 14.02 8.92
N SER A 410 27.26 13.74 8.76
CA SER A 410 28.33 14.75 8.74
C SER A 410 28.19 15.67 7.54
N THR A 411 28.17 16.98 7.79
CA THR A 411 28.18 18.03 6.76
C THR A 411 29.59 18.50 6.39
N THR A 412 30.63 17.88 6.97
CA THR A 412 32.02 18.28 6.73
C THR A 412 32.63 17.44 5.61
N PRO A 413 33.27 18.07 4.59
CA PRO A 413 33.98 17.34 3.56
C PRO A 413 35.05 16.41 4.13
N SER A 414 34.97 15.13 3.76
CA SER A 414 35.81 14.07 4.34
C SER A 414 37.10 13.83 3.56
N GLY A 415 37.08 14.05 2.24
CA GLY A 415 38.10 13.50 1.34
C GLY A 415 37.94 11.98 1.16
N LEU A 416 38.86 11.31 0.47
CA LEU A 416 38.84 9.84 0.41
C LEU A 416 39.28 9.24 1.77
N PRO A 417 38.83 8.01 2.10
CA PRO A 417 39.37 7.25 3.22
C PRO A 417 40.90 7.18 3.16
N ALA A 418 41.58 7.33 4.29
CA ALA A 418 43.03 7.46 4.31
C ALA A 418 43.76 6.23 3.74
N PHE A 419 43.25 5.03 4.01
CA PHE A 419 43.86 3.78 3.54
C PHE A 419 43.75 3.58 2.03
N TYR A 420 42.83 4.28 1.34
CA TYR A 420 42.73 4.20 -0.13
C TYR A 420 44.00 4.69 -0.84
N ALA A 421 44.84 5.50 -0.18
CA ALA A 421 46.16 5.85 -0.72
C ALA A 421 47.07 4.63 -0.94
N ASN A 422 46.83 3.53 -0.21
CA ASN A 422 47.55 2.27 -0.31
C ASN A 422 46.74 1.17 -1.04
N LYS A 423 45.57 1.50 -1.60
CA LYS A 423 44.71 0.58 -2.34
C LYS A 423 44.72 0.94 -3.83
N PRO A 424 45.66 0.42 -4.64
CA PRO A 424 45.87 0.90 -6.01
C PRO A 424 44.75 0.51 -6.99
N ASP A 425 43.94 -0.48 -6.65
CA ASP A 425 42.83 -1.00 -7.46
C ASP A 425 41.49 -0.32 -7.15
N THR A 426 41.41 0.55 -6.13
CA THR A 426 40.21 1.35 -5.87
C THR A 426 39.87 2.23 -7.07
N LYS A 427 38.58 2.35 -7.39
CA LYS A 427 38.10 3.28 -8.42
C LYS A 427 37.65 4.62 -7.82
N ALA A 428 37.72 4.77 -6.50
CA ALA A 428 37.37 5.98 -5.80
C ALA A 428 38.26 7.16 -6.24
N LYS A 429 37.63 8.29 -6.56
CA LYS A 429 38.30 9.54 -6.94
C LYS A 429 37.94 10.63 -5.96
N PHE A 430 38.91 11.46 -5.60
CA PHE A 430 38.66 12.63 -4.77
C PHE A 430 37.74 13.60 -5.51
N ILE A 431 36.66 14.00 -4.84
CA ILE A 431 35.71 15.00 -5.31
C ILE A 431 35.66 16.12 -4.26
N GLU A 432 35.92 17.35 -4.70
CA GLU A 432 35.97 18.51 -3.84
C GLU A 432 34.60 18.74 -3.17
N GLY A 433 34.61 18.99 -1.86
CA GLY A 433 33.41 19.29 -1.08
C GLY A 433 32.57 18.08 -0.67
N TYR A 434 32.87 16.87 -1.16
CA TYR A 434 32.07 15.69 -0.81
C TYR A 434 32.24 15.27 0.65
N THR A 435 31.09 15.09 1.29
CA THR A 435 30.92 14.45 2.61
C THR A 435 30.89 12.91 2.46
N PRO A 436 30.95 12.13 3.56
CA PRO A 436 30.82 10.67 3.50
C PRO A 436 29.56 10.21 2.76
N ARG A 437 28.41 10.87 3.03
CA ARG A 437 27.15 10.59 2.34
C ARG A 437 27.21 10.88 0.84
N ASP A 438 27.85 11.98 0.43
CA ASP A 438 27.94 12.34 -0.99
C ASP A 438 28.75 11.29 -1.76
N TYR A 439 29.85 10.81 -1.18
CA TYR A 439 30.62 9.71 -1.76
C TYR A 439 29.82 8.42 -1.86
N LEU A 440 29.16 7.97 -0.77
CA LEU A 440 28.38 6.74 -0.78
C LEU A 440 27.26 6.77 -1.81
N THR A 441 26.47 7.84 -1.81
CA THR A 441 25.35 7.99 -2.76
C THR A 441 25.84 8.08 -4.21
N HIS A 442 26.96 8.75 -4.44
CA HIS A 442 27.59 8.81 -5.76
C HIS A 442 28.09 7.44 -6.24
N TRP A 443 28.84 6.71 -5.41
CA TRP A 443 29.38 5.40 -5.78
C TRP A 443 28.27 4.37 -6.04
N LEU A 444 27.26 4.33 -5.18
CA LEU A 444 26.10 3.45 -5.38
C LEU A 444 25.36 3.78 -6.68
N SER A 445 25.15 5.06 -6.97
CA SER A 445 24.48 5.49 -8.21
C SER A 445 25.32 5.21 -9.46
N GLN A 446 26.65 5.13 -9.34
CA GLN A 446 27.53 4.78 -10.45
C GLN A 446 27.30 3.33 -10.93
N TRP A 447 27.04 2.39 -10.01
CA TRP A 447 26.67 1.01 -10.40
C TRP A 447 25.36 0.98 -11.20
N VAL A 448 24.40 1.82 -10.83
CA VAL A 448 23.14 1.97 -11.56
C VAL A 448 23.40 2.51 -12.97
N HIS A 449 24.20 3.57 -13.07
CA HIS A 449 24.58 4.18 -14.34
C HIS A 449 25.36 3.23 -15.26
N ASP A 450 26.24 2.39 -14.71
CA ASP A 450 27.16 1.58 -15.53
C ASP A 450 26.58 0.23 -15.97
N TYR A 451 25.63 -0.31 -15.20
CA TYR A 451 25.09 -1.66 -15.40
C TYR A 451 23.59 -1.73 -15.58
N GLY A 452 22.82 -0.68 -15.24
CA GLY A 452 21.36 -0.70 -15.36
C GLY A 452 20.69 -1.43 -14.22
N ILE A 453 21.21 -1.29 -13.00
CA ILE A 453 20.60 -1.89 -11.80
C ILE A 453 19.24 -1.23 -11.55
N ASP A 454 18.19 -2.04 -11.44
CA ASP A 454 16.81 -1.56 -11.43
C ASP A 454 16.38 -0.98 -10.09
N GLY A 455 17.07 -1.35 -9.01
CA GLY A 455 16.72 -0.89 -7.69
C GLY A 455 17.67 -1.31 -6.58
N PHE A 456 17.39 -0.81 -5.36
CA PHE A 456 18.08 -1.21 -4.14
C PHE A 456 17.10 -1.75 -3.10
N ARG A 457 17.52 -2.82 -2.43
CA ARG A 457 17.06 -3.11 -1.07
C ARG A 457 18.06 -2.49 -0.12
N VAL A 458 17.59 -1.61 0.77
CA VAL A 458 18.42 -0.93 1.77
C VAL A 458 18.30 -1.65 3.11
N ASP A 459 19.42 -2.14 3.62
CA ASP A 459 19.56 -2.71 4.95
C ASP A 459 19.65 -1.61 6.01
N THR A 460 19.16 -1.86 7.22
CA THR A 460 19.32 -0.95 8.38
C THR A 460 18.86 0.49 8.11
N ALA A 461 17.75 0.69 7.38
CA ALA A 461 17.31 2.00 6.91
C ALA A 461 17.11 3.04 8.03
N LYS A 462 16.83 2.57 9.26
CA LYS A 462 16.66 3.43 10.45
C LYS A 462 17.95 4.08 10.96
N ASN A 463 19.10 3.54 10.59
CA ASN A 463 20.39 3.95 11.14
C ASN A 463 21.07 5.07 10.33
N VAL A 464 20.48 5.46 9.19
CA VAL A 464 20.94 6.59 8.38
C VAL A 464 19.81 7.62 8.28
N GLU A 465 20.16 8.91 8.25
CA GLU A 465 19.18 9.97 8.22
C GLU A 465 18.34 9.97 6.93
N LEU A 466 17.04 10.26 7.08
CA LEU A 466 16.08 10.28 5.97
C LEU A 466 16.53 11.11 4.74
N PRO A 467 17.15 12.29 4.88
CA PRO A 467 17.71 13.03 3.73
C PRO A 467 18.72 12.25 2.89
N ALA A 468 19.51 11.35 3.47
CA ALA A 468 20.46 10.53 2.71
C ALA A 468 19.75 9.57 1.77
N TRP A 469 18.65 8.97 2.21
CA TRP A 469 17.83 8.10 1.36
C TRP A 469 17.19 8.85 0.21
N GLN A 470 16.71 10.07 0.46
CA GLN A 470 16.20 10.93 -0.62
C GLN A 470 17.31 11.28 -1.62
N GLN A 471 18.52 11.58 -1.14
CA GLN A 471 19.69 11.86 -1.98
C GLN A 471 20.05 10.64 -2.84
N LEU A 472 20.16 9.45 -2.23
CA LEU A 472 20.43 8.20 -2.93
C LEU A 472 19.39 7.92 -4.02
N LYS A 473 18.10 7.97 -3.67
CA LYS A 473 17.00 7.76 -4.61
C LYS A 473 17.07 8.71 -5.80
N THR A 474 17.35 9.99 -5.54
CA THR A 474 17.42 11.02 -6.58
C THR A 474 18.54 10.72 -7.56
N GLN A 475 19.74 10.43 -7.05
CA GLN A 475 20.91 10.15 -7.89
C GLN A 475 20.76 8.81 -8.65
N ALA A 476 20.30 7.75 -7.98
CA ALA A 476 20.09 6.45 -8.61
C ALA A 476 18.98 6.49 -9.69
N SER A 477 17.91 7.27 -9.47
CA SER A 477 16.86 7.44 -10.48
C SER A 477 17.37 8.15 -11.73
N ALA A 478 18.21 9.19 -11.55
CA ALA A 478 18.85 9.88 -12.67
C ALA A 478 19.81 8.93 -13.41
N ALA A 479 20.64 8.19 -12.67
CA ALA A 479 21.58 7.22 -13.22
C ALA A 479 20.88 6.12 -14.05
N LEU A 480 19.77 5.56 -13.56
CA LEU A 480 19.02 4.54 -14.32
C LEU A 480 18.41 5.14 -15.58
N HIS A 481 17.90 6.36 -15.48
CA HIS A 481 17.36 7.06 -16.64
C HIS A 481 18.42 7.26 -17.73
N GLU A 482 19.62 7.71 -17.35
CA GLU A 482 20.76 7.87 -18.25
C GLU A 482 21.21 6.53 -18.86
N TRP A 483 21.31 5.47 -18.05
CA TRP A 483 21.64 4.14 -18.55
C TRP A 483 20.61 3.64 -19.59
N LYS A 484 19.31 3.80 -19.32
CA LYS A 484 18.24 3.40 -20.23
C LYS A 484 18.30 4.18 -21.55
N GLN A 485 18.58 5.48 -21.51
CA GLN A 485 18.78 6.29 -22.72
C GLN A 485 19.99 5.82 -23.55
N ALA A 486 21.09 5.45 -22.88
CA ALA A 486 22.28 4.95 -23.55
C ALA A 486 22.14 3.50 -24.05
N ASN A 487 21.19 2.73 -23.52
CA ASN A 487 21.01 1.30 -23.81
C ASN A 487 19.54 0.93 -24.14
N PRO A 488 18.91 1.55 -25.16
CA PRO A 488 17.49 1.34 -25.46
C PRO A 488 17.14 -0.12 -25.79
N ASP A 489 18.06 -0.86 -26.41
CA ASP A 489 17.86 -2.27 -26.77
C ASP A 489 17.97 -3.23 -25.57
N LYS A 490 18.51 -2.75 -24.43
CA LYS A 490 18.67 -3.53 -23.19
C LYS A 490 17.67 -3.12 -22.12
N ALA A 491 17.12 -1.91 -22.21
CA ALA A 491 16.11 -1.43 -21.31
C ALA A 491 14.83 -2.28 -21.42
N LEU A 492 14.38 -2.82 -20.29
CA LEU A 492 13.14 -3.59 -20.21
C LEU A 492 11.89 -2.76 -20.48
N ASP A 493 11.87 -1.55 -19.92
CA ASP A 493 10.76 -0.59 -19.95
C ASP A 493 11.21 0.78 -19.40
N ASP A 494 10.26 1.71 -19.26
CA ASP A 494 10.45 3.03 -18.66
C ASP A 494 10.20 3.06 -17.14
N SER A 495 10.16 1.90 -16.45
CA SER A 495 9.91 1.88 -15.01
C SER A 495 11.01 2.66 -14.27
N PRO A 496 10.65 3.48 -13.25
CA PRO A 496 11.64 4.22 -12.48
C PRO A 496 12.49 3.27 -11.63
N PHE A 497 13.64 3.77 -11.19
CA PHE A 497 14.49 3.09 -10.21
C PHE A 497 13.65 2.77 -8.96
N TRP A 498 13.78 1.57 -8.41
CA TRP A 498 12.97 1.13 -7.28
C TRP A 498 13.80 0.99 -6.00
N MET A 499 13.27 1.44 -4.86
CA MET A 499 13.97 1.39 -3.59
C MET A 499 13.05 0.89 -2.50
N THR A 500 13.45 -0.21 -1.85
CA THR A 500 12.78 -0.78 -0.68
C THR A 500 13.70 -0.76 0.52
N GLY A 501 13.14 -0.56 1.71
CA GLY A 501 13.91 -0.42 2.94
C GLY A 501 13.55 -1.44 3.99
N GLU A 502 14.56 -1.93 4.70
CA GLU A 502 14.40 -2.59 5.98
C GLU A 502 14.39 -1.56 7.12
N ALA A 503 13.25 -1.42 7.78
CA ALA A 503 13.17 -0.82 9.10
C ALA A 503 12.45 -1.81 10.01
N TRP A 504 13.19 -2.43 10.94
CA TRP A 504 12.66 -3.48 11.81
C TRP A 504 11.31 -3.12 12.42
N GLY A 505 10.37 -4.07 12.31
CA GLY A 505 9.00 -3.98 12.81
C GLY A 505 8.07 -3.03 12.04
N HIS A 506 8.48 -2.60 10.84
CA HIS A 506 7.57 -2.01 9.87
C HIS A 506 6.56 -3.07 9.35
N GLY A 507 5.34 -2.63 9.06
CA GLY A 507 4.23 -3.49 8.61
C GLY A 507 3.42 -2.79 7.51
N VAL A 508 2.12 -3.05 7.44
CA VAL A 508 1.27 -2.34 6.46
C VAL A 508 0.86 -0.96 6.95
N MET A 509 1.74 0.01 6.74
CA MET A 509 1.59 1.39 7.20
C MET A 509 2.42 2.39 6.37
N LYS A 510 1.94 3.63 6.25
CA LYS A 510 2.64 4.72 5.57
C LYS A 510 3.51 5.50 6.56
N SER A 511 4.81 5.21 6.59
CA SER A 511 5.83 5.88 7.41
C SER A 511 6.48 7.06 6.70
N ASP A 512 7.36 7.80 7.39
CA ASP A 512 8.09 8.92 6.77
C ASP A 512 9.05 8.45 5.66
N TYR A 513 9.53 7.20 5.68
CA TYR A 513 10.41 6.64 4.64
C TYR A 513 9.87 6.83 3.21
N TYR A 514 8.55 6.70 3.00
CA TYR A 514 7.91 6.90 1.70
C TYR A 514 8.04 8.33 1.15
N ARG A 515 8.28 9.31 2.04
CA ARG A 515 8.50 10.72 1.66
C ARG A 515 9.96 11.01 1.34
N TYR A 516 10.86 10.08 1.65
CA TYR A 516 12.31 10.21 1.52
C TYR A 516 12.89 9.12 0.60
N GLY A 517 12.16 8.83 -0.48
CA GLY A 517 12.67 8.08 -1.62
C GLY A 517 12.34 6.59 -1.66
N PHE A 518 11.79 6.00 -0.58
CA PHE A 518 11.38 4.60 -0.60
C PHE A 518 10.04 4.39 -1.31
N ASP A 519 9.98 3.47 -2.26
CA ASP A 519 8.75 3.08 -2.95
C ASP A 519 7.99 2.00 -2.17
N ALA A 520 8.72 1.21 -1.38
CA ALA A 520 8.19 0.16 -0.50
C ALA A 520 9.00 0.07 0.80
N MET A 521 8.37 -0.45 1.85
CA MET A 521 9.05 -0.91 3.06
C MET A 521 8.75 -2.38 3.28
N ILE A 522 9.69 -3.11 3.89
CA ILE A 522 9.51 -4.52 4.25
C ILE A 522 8.39 -4.66 5.29
N ASN A 523 7.45 -5.55 5.01
CA ASN A 523 6.32 -5.87 5.89
C ASN A 523 6.64 -7.10 6.75
N PHE A 524 7.04 -6.86 7.99
CA PHE A 524 7.38 -7.91 8.97
C PHE A 524 6.17 -8.63 9.55
N ASP A 525 4.97 -8.06 9.46
CA ASP A 525 3.75 -8.65 10.02
C ASP A 525 3.27 -9.88 9.22
N TYR A 526 3.57 -9.92 7.92
CA TYR A 526 2.99 -10.89 7.00
C TYR A 526 3.41 -12.33 7.31
N GLN A 527 4.68 -12.54 7.68
CA GLN A 527 5.21 -13.87 7.97
C GLN A 527 4.39 -14.60 9.06
N GLU A 528 3.99 -13.91 10.12
CA GLU A 528 3.22 -14.52 11.20
C GLU A 528 1.76 -14.77 10.79
N GLN A 529 1.16 -13.83 10.06
CA GLN A 529 -0.19 -13.96 9.53
C GLN A 529 -0.27 -15.17 8.58
N ALA A 530 0.71 -15.29 7.68
CA ALA A 530 0.89 -16.41 6.76
C ALA A 530 1.00 -17.76 7.47
N ALA A 531 1.84 -17.85 8.50
CA ALA A 531 2.02 -19.11 9.23
C ALA A 531 0.73 -19.61 9.89
N LYS A 532 -0.13 -18.69 10.36
CA LYS A 532 -1.42 -19.05 10.98
C LYS A 532 -2.43 -19.57 9.96
N ALA A 533 -2.40 -19.04 8.73
CA ALA A 533 -3.38 -19.34 7.69
C ALA A 533 -2.91 -20.38 6.66
N VAL A 534 -1.69 -20.93 6.77
CA VAL A 534 -1.11 -21.78 5.71
C VAL A 534 -1.88 -23.09 5.47
N ASP A 535 -2.55 -23.61 6.50
CA ASP A 535 -3.40 -24.79 6.38
C ASP A 535 -4.81 -24.45 5.84
N CYS A 536 -5.18 -23.17 5.85
CA CYS A 536 -6.51 -22.68 5.49
C CYS A 536 -6.45 -21.25 4.93
N LEU A 537 -6.21 -21.12 3.61
CA LEU A 537 -6.08 -19.83 2.90
C LEU A 537 -7.23 -18.84 3.14
N ALA A 538 -8.45 -19.35 3.39
CA ALA A 538 -9.61 -18.51 3.68
C ALA A 538 -9.43 -17.65 4.95
N GLU A 539 -8.59 -18.09 5.90
CA GLU A 539 -8.24 -17.30 7.08
C GLU A 539 -7.42 -16.05 6.74
N MET A 540 -6.78 -16.02 5.57
CA MET A 540 -6.05 -14.86 5.09
C MET A 540 -6.96 -13.77 4.49
N GLY A 541 -8.20 -14.10 4.15
CA GLY A 541 -9.16 -13.17 3.53
C GLY A 541 -9.26 -11.82 4.24
N PRO A 542 -9.51 -11.78 5.56
CA PRO A 542 -9.54 -10.53 6.33
C PRO A 542 -8.22 -9.75 6.32
N VAL A 543 -7.09 -10.46 6.33
CA VAL A 543 -5.76 -9.84 6.28
C VAL A 543 -5.54 -9.19 4.92
N TRP A 544 -5.75 -9.92 3.83
CA TRP A 544 -5.62 -9.37 2.48
C TRP A 544 -6.58 -8.21 2.23
N GLN A 545 -7.82 -8.29 2.74
CA GLN A 545 -8.76 -7.17 2.66
C GLN A 545 -8.20 -5.94 3.40
N GLN A 546 -7.72 -6.11 4.63
CA GLN A 546 -7.11 -5.02 5.38
C GLN A 546 -5.87 -4.44 4.68
N MET A 547 -5.04 -5.29 4.09
CA MET A 547 -3.88 -4.87 3.31
C MET A 547 -4.31 -4.06 2.10
N ALA A 548 -5.27 -4.57 1.32
CA ALA A 548 -5.82 -3.87 0.16
C ALA A 548 -6.39 -2.50 0.55
N ASP A 549 -7.13 -2.42 1.65
CA ASP A 549 -7.73 -1.17 2.13
C ASP A 549 -6.67 -0.14 2.55
N LYS A 550 -5.54 -0.58 3.11
CA LYS A 550 -4.45 0.30 3.54
C LYS A 550 -3.53 0.71 2.38
N MET A 551 -3.19 -0.21 1.48
CA MET A 551 -2.18 -0.04 0.42
C MET A 551 -2.71 0.71 -0.82
N GLN A 552 -3.67 1.61 -0.63
CA GLN A 552 -4.30 2.33 -1.74
C GLN A 552 -3.34 3.31 -2.43
N ASP A 553 -2.35 3.84 -1.70
CA ASP A 553 -1.43 4.89 -2.15
C ASP A 553 0.04 4.67 -1.79
N PHE A 554 0.40 3.50 -1.28
CA PHE A 554 1.79 3.08 -1.05
C PHE A 554 1.93 1.57 -1.28
N ASN A 555 3.17 1.10 -1.45
CA ASN A 555 3.49 -0.32 -1.64
C ASN A 555 4.23 -0.88 -0.42
N VAL A 556 4.18 -2.18 -0.19
CA VAL A 556 5.03 -2.87 0.80
C VAL A 556 5.65 -4.10 0.16
N LEU A 557 6.79 -4.55 0.70
CA LEU A 557 7.37 -5.83 0.33
C LEU A 557 7.07 -6.86 1.43
N SER A 558 6.09 -7.71 1.19
CA SER A 558 5.77 -8.84 2.09
C SER A 558 6.67 -10.03 1.81
N TYR A 559 6.99 -10.80 2.86
CA TYR A 559 7.81 -12.00 2.74
C TYR A 559 7.27 -13.14 3.63
N LEU A 560 7.58 -14.38 3.27
CA LEU A 560 7.24 -15.56 4.07
C LEU A 560 8.39 -15.99 4.96
N SER A 561 9.62 -16.01 4.44
CA SER A 561 10.80 -16.50 5.16
C SER A 561 11.89 -15.43 5.18
N SER A 562 12.55 -15.26 6.33
CA SER A 562 13.72 -14.39 6.46
C SER A 562 14.73 -15.04 7.41
N HIS A 563 16.01 -14.78 7.14
CA HIS A 563 17.11 -15.19 8.02
C HIS A 563 17.21 -14.31 9.29
N ASP A 564 16.69 -13.08 9.23
CA ASP A 564 16.70 -12.12 10.33
C ASP A 564 15.60 -12.38 11.37
N THR A 565 14.48 -12.97 10.93
CA THR A 565 13.40 -13.37 11.83
C THR A 565 13.44 -14.88 12.09
N ARG A 566 12.84 -15.65 11.19
CA ARG A 566 12.78 -17.11 11.26
C ARG A 566 12.56 -17.68 9.87
N LEU A 567 13.08 -18.89 9.68
CA LEU A 567 12.78 -19.69 8.50
C LEU A 567 11.30 -20.13 8.55
N PHE A 568 10.60 -19.94 7.44
CA PHE A 568 9.23 -20.43 7.26
C PHE A 568 9.30 -21.91 6.86
N ARG A 569 8.74 -22.79 7.69
CA ARG A 569 8.72 -24.25 7.46
C ARG A 569 7.31 -24.82 7.44
N GLU A 570 6.32 -23.99 7.74
CA GLU A 570 4.92 -24.36 7.79
C GLU A 570 4.34 -24.54 6.39
N GLY A 571 3.42 -25.50 6.24
CA GLY A 571 2.66 -25.73 5.00
C GLY A 571 3.44 -26.22 3.77
N GLY A 572 4.78 -26.29 3.81
CA GLY A 572 5.60 -26.75 2.70
C GLY A 572 5.38 -25.91 1.44
N ASP A 573 5.07 -26.59 0.34
CA ASP A 573 4.84 -26.09 -1.01
C ASP A 573 3.69 -25.04 -1.04
N LYS A 574 2.66 -25.25 -0.22
CA LYS A 574 1.46 -24.39 -0.14
C LYS A 574 1.75 -22.98 0.34
N ALA A 575 2.86 -22.77 1.05
CA ALA A 575 3.23 -21.45 1.54
C ALA A 575 3.37 -20.44 0.41
N ALA A 576 3.86 -20.85 -0.77
CA ALA A 576 4.07 -19.96 -1.91
C ALA A 576 2.78 -19.30 -2.43
N GLU A 577 1.64 -19.98 -2.30
CA GLU A 577 0.32 -19.49 -2.74
C GLU A 577 -0.10 -18.23 -1.96
N LEU A 578 0.30 -18.12 -0.69
CA LEU A 578 -0.01 -16.95 0.14
C LEU A 578 0.63 -15.68 -0.41
N LEU A 579 1.90 -15.76 -0.82
CA LEU A 579 2.63 -14.61 -1.35
C LEU A 579 2.06 -14.15 -2.70
N LEU A 580 1.71 -15.11 -3.56
CA LEU A 580 1.12 -14.85 -4.88
C LEU A 580 -0.16 -14.01 -4.81
N LEU A 581 -0.98 -14.21 -3.77
CA LEU A 581 -2.31 -13.61 -3.64
C LEU A 581 -2.33 -12.25 -2.92
N SER A 582 -1.16 -11.63 -2.67
CA SER A 582 -1.09 -10.35 -1.95
C SER A 582 -1.45 -9.10 -2.82
N PRO A 583 -2.10 -8.04 -2.31
CA PRO A 583 -2.71 -6.96 -3.14
C PRO A 583 -1.79 -5.78 -3.59
N GLY A 584 -2.10 -5.08 -4.73
CA GLY A 584 -1.61 -3.71 -5.08
C GLY A 584 -1.91 -3.07 -6.49
N ALA A 585 -3.05 -2.40 -6.73
CA ALA A 585 -3.41 -1.79 -8.06
C ALA A 585 -3.79 -0.28 -8.06
N ILE A 586 -3.85 0.42 -9.22
CA ILE A 586 -4.30 1.84 -9.36
C ILE A 586 -5.82 1.89 -9.68
N MET A 587 -6.59 2.57 -8.83
CA MET A 587 -8.06 2.54 -8.86
C MET A 587 -8.69 3.90 -9.23
N LEU A 588 -9.17 4.06 -10.47
CA LEU A 588 -9.94 5.24 -10.92
C LEU A 588 -11.45 4.94 -11.13
N GLY A 589 -11.88 3.68 -10.91
CA GLY A 589 -13.25 3.23 -11.17
C GLY A 589 -14.21 3.33 -9.99
N GLY A 590 -13.71 3.59 -8.78
CA GLY A 590 -14.48 3.56 -7.53
C GLY A 590 -15.47 4.72 -7.37
N GLY A 591 -16.43 4.57 -6.45
CA GLY A 591 -17.46 5.58 -6.14
C GLY A 591 -17.27 6.33 -4.82
N ASN A 592 -16.11 6.19 -4.17
CA ASN A 592 -15.84 6.83 -2.87
C ASN A 592 -15.64 8.36 -3.02
N PRO A 593 -16.13 9.17 -2.07
CA PRO A 593 -15.85 10.59 -2.03
C PRO A 593 -14.39 10.87 -1.64
N ALA A 594 -13.95 12.12 -1.85
CA ALA A 594 -12.63 12.59 -1.44
C ALA A 594 -12.50 12.68 0.09
N HIS A 595 -11.28 12.47 0.59
CA HIS A 595 -10.89 12.84 1.95
C HIS A 595 -10.50 14.33 1.98
N ILE A 596 -11.50 15.22 2.00
CA ILE A 596 -11.26 16.67 2.04
C ILE A 596 -10.69 17.04 3.42
N PRO A 597 -9.47 17.60 3.53
CA PRO A 597 -8.83 17.82 4.84
C PRO A 597 -9.69 18.60 5.84
N ALA A 598 -10.30 19.71 5.40
CA ALA A 598 -11.18 20.53 6.25
C ALA A 598 -12.44 19.78 6.73
N MET A 599 -12.97 18.85 5.94
CA MET A 599 -14.10 18.01 6.37
C MET A 599 -13.64 16.93 7.36
N GLN A 600 -12.45 16.35 7.17
CA GLN A 600 -11.89 15.37 8.10
C GLN A 600 -11.62 16.00 9.47
N ASP A 601 -11.04 17.20 9.48
CA ASP A 601 -10.84 17.98 10.71
C ASP A 601 -12.18 18.28 11.39
N TYR A 602 -13.18 18.72 10.62
CA TYR A 602 -14.52 18.97 11.13
C TYR A 602 -15.16 17.72 11.75
N PHE A 603 -15.13 16.58 11.07
CA PHE A 603 -15.71 15.33 11.57
C PHE A 603 -14.96 14.81 12.80
N GLN A 604 -13.62 14.94 12.84
CA GLN A 604 -12.84 14.58 14.00
C GLN A 604 -13.21 15.43 15.23
N THR A 605 -13.36 16.74 15.07
CA THR A 605 -13.83 17.64 16.14
C THR A 605 -15.26 17.30 16.56
N LEU A 606 -16.18 17.15 15.59
CA LEU A 606 -17.58 16.81 15.87
C LEU A 606 -17.71 15.51 16.64
N LEU A 607 -17.00 14.46 16.24
CA LEU A 607 -17.01 13.16 16.92
C LEU A 607 -16.41 13.27 18.33
N THR A 608 -15.35 14.05 18.50
CA THR A 608 -14.76 14.31 19.83
C THR A 608 -15.80 14.96 20.76
N ASP A 609 -16.47 16.02 20.30
CA ASP A 609 -17.51 16.70 21.07
C ASP A 609 -18.68 15.76 21.41
N MET A 610 -19.10 14.92 20.46
CA MET A 610 -20.19 13.97 20.67
C MET A 610 -19.84 12.88 21.67
N VAL A 611 -18.59 12.42 21.69
CA VAL A 611 -18.10 11.47 22.70
C VAL A 611 -18.04 12.13 24.06
N GLU A 612 -17.46 13.32 24.16
CA GLU A 612 -17.33 14.05 25.43
C GLU A 612 -18.70 14.44 26.03
N SER A 613 -19.70 14.74 25.18
CA SER A 613 -21.05 15.06 25.63
C SER A 613 -21.97 13.85 25.83
N GLY A 614 -21.47 12.62 25.69
CA GLY A 614 -22.25 11.38 25.81
C GLY A 614 -23.16 11.03 24.62
N LYS A 615 -23.30 11.92 23.63
CA LYS A 615 -24.20 11.73 22.47
C LYS A 615 -23.78 10.57 21.57
N ALA A 616 -22.49 10.27 21.49
CA ALA A 616 -21.99 9.11 20.75
C ALA A 616 -22.42 7.80 21.43
N ALA A 617 -22.35 7.72 22.76
CA ALA A 617 -22.84 6.58 23.51
C ALA A 617 -24.36 6.45 23.37
N ASP A 618 -25.11 7.55 23.46
CA ASP A 618 -26.56 7.55 23.25
C ASP A 618 -26.94 7.03 21.87
N ALA A 619 -26.18 7.38 20.84
CA ALA A 619 -26.40 6.94 19.47
C ALA A 619 -26.07 5.46 19.22
N LEU A 620 -25.12 4.89 19.96
CA LEU A 620 -24.67 3.50 19.82
C LEU A 620 -25.46 2.53 20.69
N CYS A 621 -25.88 2.97 21.88
CA CYS A 621 -26.45 2.09 22.90
C CYS A 621 -27.98 2.02 22.90
N ASN A 622 -28.66 2.79 22.05
CA ASN A 622 -30.12 2.84 22.01
C ASN A 622 -30.65 2.52 20.61
N TYR A 623 -31.67 1.67 20.55
CA TYR A 623 -32.42 1.44 19.31
C TYR A 623 -33.27 2.67 18.96
N ASP A 624 -33.26 3.02 17.68
CA ASP A 624 -34.22 3.96 17.10
C ASP A 624 -35.42 3.19 16.50
N GLY A 625 -36.52 3.90 16.20
CA GLY A 625 -37.68 3.27 15.58
C GLY A 625 -37.43 2.82 14.13
N PRO A 626 -38.28 1.97 13.53
CA PRO A 626 -38.11 1.49 12.14
C PRO A 626 -38.11 2.60 11.07
N GLN A 627 -38.73 3.74 11.37
CA GLN A 627 -38.69 4.94 10.51
C GLN A 627 -37.35 5.70 10.63
N GLY A 628 -36.59 5.46 11.70
CA GLY A 628 -35.32 6.13 12.00
C GLY A 628 -35.36 6.96 13.29
N LYS A 629 -34.26 7.66 13.56
CA LYS A 629 -34.07 8.48 14.75
C LYS A 629 -35.00 9.69 14.76
N THR A 630 -35.97 9.71 15.67
CA THR A 630 -36.98 10.79 15.80
C THR A 630 -36.36 12.19 15.85
N ALA A 631 -35.26 12.35 16.58
CA ALA A 631 -34.56 13.64 16.67
C ALA A 631 -34.07 14.14 15.30
N LEU A 632 -33.60 13.24 14.42
CA LEU A 632 -33.16 13.62 13.08
C LEU A 632 -34.36 13.93 12.18
N LEU A 633 -35.41 13.12 12.24
CA LEU A 633 -36.63 13.37 11.43
C LEU A 633 -37.19 14.78 11.70
N ASN A 634 -37.26 15.17 12.98
CA ASN A 634 -37.67 16.52 13.38
C ASN A 634 -36.70 17.59 12.88
N ALA A 635 -35.39 17.41 13.07
CA ALA A 635 -34.39 18.38 12.66
C ALA A 635 -34.35 18.59 11.13
N LEU A 636 -34.52 17.52 10.36
CA LEU A 636 -34.62 17.57 8.90
C LEU A 636 -35.89 18.26 8.43
N ALA A 637 -37.05 17.95 9.03
CA ALA A 637 -38.31 18.59 8.67
C ALA A 637 -38.25 20.11 8.89
N VAL A 638 -37.69 20.55 10.02
CA VAL A 638 -37.46 21.97 10.31
C VAL A 638 -36.49 22.57 9.29
N LEU A 639 -35.33 21.94 9.07
CA LEU A 639 -34.32 22.42 8.14
C LEU A 639 -34.91 22.66 6.74
N LEU A 640 -35.63 21.69 6.18
CA LEU A 640 -36.15 21.77 4.82
C LEU A 640 -37.29 22.79 4.69
N ARG A 641 -38.14 22.90 5.70
CA ARG A 641 -39.19 23.92 5.75
C ARG A 641 -38.64 25.33 5.84
N GLU A 642 -37.64 25.55 6.69
CA GLU A 642 -37.03 26.88 6.86
C GLU A 642 -36.14 27.29 5.68
N THR A 643 -35.42 26.34 5.07
CA THR A 643 -34.44 26.65 4.01
C THR A 643 -35.03 26.60 2.60
N LEU A 644 -36.00 25.71 2.34
CA LEU A 644 -36.58 25.50 1.00
C LEU A 644 -38.08 25.81 0.94
N GLY A 645 -38.74 26.10 2.06
CA GLY A 645 -40.17 26.41 2.10
C GLY A 645 -41.07 25.20 1.84
N TRP A 646 -40.56 23.98 1.98
CA TRP A 646 -41.35 22.76 1.75
C TRP A 646 -42.21 22.42 2.97
N ASP A 647 -43.46 22.01 2.72
CA ASP A 647 -44.40 21.55 3.75
C ASP A 647 -44.08 20.11 4.16
N ILE A 648 -42.99 19.96 4.93
CA ILE A 648 -42.45 18.68 5.41
C ILE A 648 -42.62 18.58 6.91
N GLU A 649 -43.22 17.48 7.34
CA GLU A 649 -43.29 17.04 8.72
C GLU A 649 -42.50 15.74 8.94
N PRO A 650 -42.20 15.32 10.18
CA PRO A 650 -41.42 14.10 10.45
C PRO A 650 -42.02 12.84 9.81
N GLN A 651 -43.34 12.77 9.66
CA GLN A 651 -44.07 11.69 8.97
C GLN A 651 -43.77 11.60 7.47
N ASN A 652 -43.14 12.62 6.87
CA ASN A 652 -42.71 12.64 5.48
C ASN A 652 -41.28 12.14 5.29
N ILE A 653 -40.59 11.71 6.36
CA ILE A 653 -39.17 11.34 6.30
C ILE A 653 -38.96 9.93 6.86
N ALA A 654 -38.19 9.10 6.14
CA ALA A 654 -37.67 7.82 6.62
C ALA A 654 -36.16 7.76 6.46
N LEU A 655 -35.48 7.06 7.36
CA LEU A 655 -34.06 6.76 7.26
C LEU A 655 -33.84 5.32 6.81
N THR A 656 -32.77 5.08 6.07
CA THR A 656 -32.38 3.76 5.55
C THR A 656 -30.88 3.53 5.71
N ASN A 657 -30.41 2.30 5.50
CA ASN A 657 -28.99 1.94 5.56
C ASN A 657 -28.22 2.36 4.29
N GLY A 658 -28.37 3.64 3.91
CA GLY A 658 -27.84 4.24 2.67
C GLY A 658 -28.82 4.18 1.50
N SER A 659 -28.56 4.99 0.46
CA SER A 659 -29.45 5.14 -0.70
C SER A 659 -29.74 3.82 -1.41
N GLN A 660 -28.79 2.88 -1.45
CA GLN A 660 -29.00 1.61 -2.13
C GLN A 660 -30.14 0.78 -1.51
N SER A 661 -30.25 0.77 -0.18
CA SER A 661 -31.40 0.16 0.50
C SER A 661 -32.71 0.93 0.28
N ALA A 662 -32.65 2.26 0.16
CA ALA A 662 -33.81 3.06 -0.22
C ALA A 662 -34.34 2.66 -1.61
N PHE A 663 -33.47 2.55 -2.62
CA PHE A 663 -33.88 2.14 -3.96
C PHE A 663 -34.39 0.71 -4.02
N PHE A 664 -33.78 -0.22 -3.28
CA PHE A 664 -34.31 -1.58 -3.15
C PHE A 664 -35.77 -1.56 -2.64
N TYR A 665 -36.07 -0.79 -1.59
CA TYR A 665 -37.46 -0.70 -1.11
C TYR A 665 -38.39 -0.03 -2.11
N LEU A 666 -37.98 1.07 -2.72
CA LEU A 666 -38.81 1.83 -3.65
C LEU A 666 -39.13 1.01 -4.91
N PHE A 667 -38.13 0.35 -5.50
CA PHE A 667 -38.33 -0.47 -6.68
C PHE A 667 -39.26 -1.65 -6.38
N ASN A 668 -39.12 -2.32 -5.24
CA ASN A 668 -40.02 -3.43 -4.88
C ASN A 668 -41.41 -2.95 -4.41
N LEU A 669 -41.56 -1.71 -3.97
CA LEU A 669 -42.84 -1.13 -3.60
C LEU A 669 -43.67 -0.71 -4.81
N PHE A 670 -43.02 -0.14 -5.83
CA PHE A 670 -43.70 0.46 -6.99
C PHE A 670 -43.58 -0.33 -8.28
N ALA A 671 -42.61 -1.23 -8.41
CA ALA A 671 -42.41 -2.10 -9.56
C ALA A 671 -42.51 -3.59 -9.18
N GLY A 672 -42.35 -4.47 -10.16
CA GLY A 672 -42.45 -5.92 -10.00
C GLY A 672 -43.88 -6.45 -10.13
N ARG A 673 -44.07 -7.71 -9.78
CA ARG A 673 -45.35 -8.42 -9.92
C ARG A 673 -46.36 -7.95 -8.88
N ARG A 674 -47.57 -7.64 -9.32
CA ARG A 674 -48.69 -7.19 -8.49
C ARG A 674 -49.64 -8.37 -8.21
N ALA A 675 -50.45 -8.22 -7.16
CA ALA A 675 -51.40 -9.28 -6.75
C ALA A 675 -52.49 -9.57 -7.81
N ASP A 676 -52.76 -8.63 -8.71
CA ASP A 676 -53.69 -8.78 -9.84
C ASP A 676 -53.07 -9.47 -11.06
N GLY A 677 -51.80 -9.88 -10.98
CA GLY A 677 -51.06 -10.52 -12.06
C GLY A 677 -50.40 -9.56 -13.05
N SER A 678 -50.59 -8.23 -12.91
CA SER A 678 -49.86 -7.24 -13.71
C SER A 678 -48.41 -7.10 -13.22
N THR A 679 -47.51 -6.69 -14.11
CA THR A 679 -46.12 -6.37 -13.78
C THR A 679 -45.87 -4.90 -14.04
N LYS A 680 -45.25 -4.22 -13.08
CA LYS A 680 -44.84 -2.81 -13.21
C LYS A 680 -43.33 -2.70 -13.37
N LYS A 681 -42.85 -1.71 -14.11
CA LYS A 681 -41.43 -1.44 -14.36
C LYS A 681 -41.00 -0.07 -13.82
N VAL A 682 -39.71 0.08 -13.58
CA VAL A 682 -39.06 1.36 -13.26
C VAL A 682 -38.58 2.00 -14.55
N LEU A 683 -39.04 3.21 -14.85
CA LEU A 683 -38.62 3.97 -16.02
C LEU A 683 -37.49 4.95 -15.66
N PHE A 684 -36.35 4.82 -16.32
CA PHE A 684 -35.28 5.83 -16.37
C PHE A 684 -35.48 6.68 -17.63
N PRO A 685 -36.03 7.90 -17.53
CA PRO A 685 -36.34 8.73 -18.69
C PRO A 685 -35.10 9.39 -19.32
N LEU A 686 -33.93 9.25 -18.68
CA LEU A 686 -32.68 9.86 -19.10
C LEU A 686 -31.48 8.97 -18.79
N ALA A 687 -31.33 7.85 -19.51
CA ALA A 687 -30.13 7.03 -19.39
C ALA A 687 -28.90 7.75 -20.00
N PRO A 688 -27.66 7.51 -19.55
CA PRO A 688 -27.26 6.52 -18.55
C PRO A 688 -27.55 6.92 -17.10
N GLU A 689 -27.85 5.92 -16.27
CA GLU A 689 -28.14 6.05 -14.84
C GLU A 689 -27.26 5.11 -14.00
N TYR A 690 -27.30 5.26 -12.67
CA TYR A 690 -26.38 4.56 -11.79
C TYR A 690 -26.50 3.03 -11.90
N ILE A 691 -25.38 2.38 -12.23
CA ILE A 691 -25.25 0.93 -12.38
C ILE A 691 -25.80 0.14 -11.18
N GLY A 692 -25.70 0.66 -9.95
CA GLY A 692 -26.18 -0.06 -8.76
C GLY A 692 -27.70 -0.20 -8.68
N TYR A 693 -28.45 0.45 -9.57
CA TYR A 693 -29.90 0.21 -9.70
C TYR A 693 -30.19 -1.13 -10.37
N ALA A 694 -29.34 -1.59 -11.29
CA ALA A 694 -29.61 -2.73 -12.18
C ALA A 694 -29.95 -4.04 -11.43
N ASP A 695 -29.40 -4.22 -10.23
CA ASP A 695 -29.59 -5.43 -9.41
C ASP A 695 -30.46 -5.19 -8.16
N SER A 696 -31.15 -4.04 -8.07
CA SER A 696 -31.93 -3.67 -6.87
C SER A 696 -33.37 -4.21 -6.88
N GLY A 697 -33.78 -4.93 -7.92
CA GLY A 697 -35.12 -5.51 -8.08
C GLY A 697 -35.21 -6.98 -7.67
N LEU A 698 -36.38 -7.45 -7.23
CA LEU A 698 -36.63 -8.89 -6.99
C LEU A 698 -37.13 -9.65 -8.23
N GLU A 699 -37.61 -8.95 -9.27
CA GLU A 699 -38.08 -9.56 -10.52
C GLU A 699 -37.07 -9.26 -11.64
N ASP A 700 -36.95 -10.19 -12.59
CA ASP A 700 -36.18 -9.99 -13.81
C ASP A 700 -36.84 -8.91 -14.70
N ASP A 701 -36.04 -8.23 -15.53
CA ASP A 701 -36.52 -7.23 -16.52
C ASP A 701 -37.34 -6.07 -15.89
N LEU A 702 -36.93 -5.63 -14.70
CA LEU A 702 -37.62 -4.60 -13.92
C LEU A 702 -37.48 -3.18 -14.48
N PHE A 703 -36.44 -2.92 -15.29
CA PHE A 703 -36.04 -1.59 -15.70
C PHE A 703 -36.32 -1.32 -17.18
N VAL A 704 -36.72 -0.09 -17.49
CA VAL A 704 -36.80 0.45 -18.85
C VAL A 704 -36.02 1.75 -18.89
N SER A 705 -35.15 1.92 -19.88
CA SER A 705 -34.37 3.14 -20.08
C SER A 705 -34.74 3.81 -21.40
N ALA A 706 -35.08 5.09 -21.34
CA ALA A 706 -35.23 5.92 -22.53
C ALA A 706 -33.87 6.42 -23.01
N ARG A 707 -33.66 6.38 -24.33
CA ARG A 707 -32.47 6.94 -24.97
C ARG A 707 -32.49 8.47 -24.86
N PRO A 708 -31.39 9.12 -24.46
CA PRO A 708 -31.31 10.57 -24.41
C PRO A 708 -31.10 11.20 -25.78
N ASN A 709 -31.52 12.45 -25.92
CA ASN A 709 -31.01 13.37 -26.94
C ASN A 709 -29.59 13.85 -26.54
N ILE A 710 -28.72 14.12 -27.52
CA ILE A 710 -27.34 14.61 -27.29
C ILE A 710 -27.22 16.02 -27.84
N GLU A 711 -26.90 16.98 -26.98
CA GLU A 711 -26.49 18.34 -27.34
C GLU A 711 -24.95 18.42 -27.33
N LEU A 712 -24.33 18.85 -28.43
CA LEU A 712 -22.90 19.15 -28.46
C LEU A 712 -22.65 20.57 -27.95
N LEU A 713 -21.64 20.73 -27.12
CA LEU A 713 -21.27 21.97 -26.44
C LEU A 713 -19.83 22.39 -26.78
N PRO A 714 -19.44 23.64 -26.50
CA PRO A 714 -18.05 24.10 -26.68
C PRO A 714 -17.01 23.24 -25.93
N GLU A 715 -15.74 23.35 -26.33
CA GLU A 715 -14.59 22.67 -25.71
C GLU A 715 -14.65 21.13 -25.74
N GLY A 716 -15.26 20.59 -26.79
CA GLY A 716 -15.49 19.15 -26.93
C GLY A 716 -16.35 18.59 -25.81
N GLN A 717 -17.34 19.33 -25.33
CA GLN A 717 -18.28 18.86 -24.33
C GLN A 717 -19.62 18.45 -24.95
N PHE A 718 -20.45 17.75 -24.19
CA PHE A 718 -21.81 17.43 -24.59
C PHE A 718 -22.73 17.28 -23.38
N LYS A 719 -24.05 17.31 -23.61
CA LYS A 719 -25.08 17.15 -22.59
C LYS A 719 -26.18 16.20 -23.07
N TYR A 720 -26.67 15.35 -22.17
CA TYR A 720 -27.86 14.54 -22.41
C TYR A 720 -29.15 15.28 -22.01
N HIS A 721 -30.17 15.13 -22.85
CA HIS A 721 -31.51 15.67 -22.66
C HIS A 721 -32.58 14.58 -22.75
N VAL A 722 -33.69 14.80 -22.05
CA VAL A 722 -34.85 13.88 -22.13
C VAL A 722 -35.46 13.99 -23.53
N ASP A 723 -35.64 12.85 -24.19
CA ASP A 723 -36.36 12.76 -25.46
C ASP A 723 -37.86 12.58 -25.19
N PHE A 724 -38.57 13.68 -24.94
CA PHE A 724 -40.00 13.65 -24.61
C PHE A 724 -40.86 13.16 -25.77
N GLU A 725 -40.41 13.35 -27.01
CA GLU A 725 -41.11 12.89 -28.21
C GLU A 725 -41.23 11.37 -28.26
N HIS A 726 -40.22 10.65 -27.73
CA HIS A 726 -40.17 9.19 -27.73
C HIS A 726 -40.23 8.58 -26.32
N LEU A 727 -40.51 9.37 -25.28
CA LEU A 727 -40.67 8.87 -23.91
C LEU A 727 -42.03 8.16 -23.77
N HIS A 728 -41.99 6.84 -23.60
CA HIS A 728 -43.19 6.02 -23.41
C HIS A 728 -43.46 5.82 -21.93
N ILE A 729 -44.66 6.22 -21.48
CA ILE A 729 -45.17 5.97 -20.12
C ILE A 729 -46.53 5.30 -20.28
N GLY A 730 -46.58 3.99 -20.08
CA GLY A 730 -47.81 3.19 -20.20
C GLY A 730 -48.35 2.70 -18.85
N GLU A 731 -49.34 1.81 -18.90
CA GLU A 731 -49.91 1.19 -17.71
C GLU A 731 -48.89 0.31 -16.98
N GLU A 732 -47.89 -0.23 -17.68
CA GLU A 732 -46.79 -1.02 -17.13
C GLU A 732 -45.77 -0.18 -16.35
N THR A 733 -45.79 1.15 -16.44
CA THR A 733 -44.86 1.99 -15.69
C THR A 733 -45.32 2.09 -14.23
N GLY A 734 -44.47 1.68 -13.29
CA GLY A 734 -44.74 1.74 -11.85
C GLY A 734 -44.21 3.01 -11.18
N MET A 735 -43.11 3.56 -11.70
CA MET A 735 -42.48 4.79 -11.23
C MET A 735 -41.50 5.35 -12.28
N ILE A 736 -41.26 6.65 -12.22
CA ILE A 736 -40.19 7.34 -12.96
C ILE A 736 -39.04 7.60 -12.00
N CYS A 737 -37.80 7.28 -12.38
CA CYS A 737 -36.63 7.47 -11.54
C CYS A 737 -35.55 8.26 -12.28
N VAL A 738 -35.00 9.28 -11.64
CA VAL A 738 -33.85 10.06 -12.14
C VAL A 738 -32.88 10.34 -11.00
N SER A 739 -31.60 10.55 -11.31
CA SER A 739 -30.62 11.11 -10.37
C SER A 739 -30.22 12.54 -10.74
N ARG A 740 -29.96 13.38 -9.74
CA ARG A 740 -29.67 14.81 -9.92
C ARG A 740 -28.75 15.35 -8.82
N PRO A 741 -27.45 15.59 -9.08
CA PRO A 741 -26.67 15.24 -10.28
C PRO A 741 -26.50 13.73 -10.51
N THR A 742 -26.29 13.35 -11.76
CA THR A 742 -26.31 11.95 -12.21
C THR A 742 -24.97 11.23 -12.08
N ASN A 743 -24.97 10.01 -11.55
CA ASN A 743 -23.90 9.02 -11.76
C ASN A 743 -24.34 8.13 -12.93
N PRO A 744 -23.62 8.10 -14.06
CA PRO A 744 -22.18 8.34 -14.19
C PRO A 744 -21.75 9.69 -14.77
N THR A 745 -22.69 10.49 -15.24
CA THR A 745 -22.40 11.57 -16.20
C THR A 745 -21.96 12.89 -15.59
N GLY A 746 -22.33 13.13 -14.34
CA GLY A 746 -22.34 14.48 -13.76
C GLY A 746 -23.43 15.38 -14.37
N ASN A 747 -24.38 14.83 -15.13
CA ASN A 747 -25.48 15.60 -15.71
C ASN A 747 -26.38 16.16 -14.61
N VAL A 748 -26.92 17.35 -14.84
CA VAL A 748 -28.02 17.89 -14.07
C VAL A 748 -29.20 18.05 -15.00
N ILE A 749 -30.22 17.20 -14.84
CA ILE A 749 -31.49 17.37 -15.54
C ILE A 749 -32.03 18.78 -15.28
N THR A 750 -32.45 19.47 -16.33
CA THR A 750 -32.87 20.87 -16.22
C THR A 750 -34.16 21.00 -15.42
N ASP A 751 -34.42 22.18 -14.87
CA ASP A 751 -35.68 22.45 -14.16
C ASP A 751 -36.90 22.22 -15.07
N GLU A 752 -36.81 22.59 -16.35
CA GLU A 752 -37.90 22.41 -17.30
C GLU A 752 -38.20 20.92 -17.56
N GLU A 753 -37.15 20.13 -17.81
CA GLU A 753 -37.27 18.68 -17.99
C GLU A 753 -37.85 18.02 -16.72
N LEU A 754 -37.35 18.39 -15.55
CA LEU A 754 -37.81 17.82 -14.28
C LEU A 754 -39.29 18.19 -14.01
N MET A 755 -39.71 19.43 -14.27
CA MET A 755 -41.11 19.84 -14.16
C MET A 755 -42.01 19.15 -15.18
N LYS A 756 -41.51 18.85 -16.39
CA LYS A 756 -42.25 18.05 -17.40
C LYS A 756 -42.45 16.61 -16.91
N LEU A 757 -41.40 15.97 -16.39
CA LEU A 757 -41.47 14.63 -15.82
C LEU A 757 -42.43 14.56 -14.61
N ASP A 758 -42.41 15.58 -13.74
CA ASP A 758 -43.35 15.67 -12.61
C ASP A 758 -44.81 15.74 -13.08
N ARG A 759 -45.11 16.55 -14.12
CA ARG A 759 -46.46 16.59 -14.71
C ARG A 759 -46.87 15.26 -15.30
N LEU A 760 -45.98 14.57 -16.02
CA LEU A 760 -46.23 13.25 -16.59
C LEU A 760 -46.48 12.21 -15.48
N ALA A 761 -45.66 12.19 -14.43
CA ALA A 761 -45.82 11.32 -13.28
C ALA A 761 -47.21 11.49 -12.64
N ASN A 762 -47.64 12.73 -12.44
CA ASN A 762 -48.97 13.05 -11.93
C ASN A 762 -50.10 12.63 -12.88
N GLN A 763 -49.96 12.85 -14.20
CA GLN A 763 -50.95 12.43 -15.20
C GLN A 763 -51.17 10.92 -15.21
N HIS A 764 -50.11 10.15 -15.00
CA HIS A 764 -50.14 8.68 -14.98
C HIS A 764 -50.34 8.10 -13.56
N ASN A 765 -50.51 8.93 -12.53
CA ASN A 765 -50.69 8.53 -11.13
C ASN A 765 -49.57 7.62 -10.60
N ILE A 766 -48.32 7.93 -10.95
CA ILE A 766 -47.12 7.23 -10.50
C ILE A 766 -46.13 8.21 -9.84
N PRO A 767 -45.28 7.76 -8.91
CA PRO A 767 -44.32 8.65 -8.27
C PRO A 767 -43.15 9.01 -9.19
N LEU A 768 -42.65 10.24 -9.02
CA LEU A 768 -41.34 10.66 -9.52
C LEU A 768 -40.31 10.52 -8.41
N VAL A 769 -39.34 9.63 -8.61
CA VAL A 769 -38.25 9.37 -7.68
C VAL A 769 -37.01 10.13 -8.13
N ILE A 770 -36.41 10.91 -7.22
CA ILE A 770 -35.21 11.71 -7.49
C ILE A 770 -34.10 11.26 -6.54
N ASP A 771 -33.03 10.66 -7.07
CA ASP A 771 -31.79 10.42 -6.33
C ASP A 771 -30.96 11.70 -6.25
N ASN A 772 -30.87 12.27 -5.06
CA ASN A 772 -30.15 13.49 -4.75
C ASN A 772 -28.93 13.21 -3.87
N ALA A 773 -28.27 12.06 -4.05
CA ALA A 773 -27.07 11.70 -3.29
C ALA A 773 -25.92 12.73 -3.39
N TYR A 774 -25.82 13.48 -4.49
CA TYR A 774 -24.80 14.51 -4.71
C TYR A 774 -25.34 15.95 -4.63
N GLY A 775 -26.67 16.11 -4.62
CA GLY A 775 -27.33 17.38 -4.90
C GLY A 775 -27.46 18.31 -3.69
N VAL A 776 -28.36 19.29 -3.83
CA VAL A 776 -28.71 20.28 -2.80
C VAL A 776 -29.87 19.77 -1.95
N PRO A 777 -29.96 20.13 -0.65
CA PRO A 777 -29.10 21.08 0.08
C PRO A 777 -27.72 20.54 0.53
N PHE A 778 -27.50 19.22 0.51
CA PHE A 778 -26.21 18.61 0.85
C PHE A 778 -26.03 17.28 0.09
N PRO A 779 -24.79 16.90 -0.29
CA PRO A 779 -23.52 17.58 -0.05
C PRO A 779 -23.27 18.80 -0.95
N GLY A 780 -24.19 19.15 -1.85
CA GLY A 780 -24.10 20.36 -2.68
C GLY A 780 -23.05 20.26 -3.79
N ILE A 781 -22.70 19.06 -4.24
CA ILE A 781 -21.72 18.84 -5.32
C ILE A 781 -22.42 19.05 -6.67
N ILE A 782 -22.83 20.29 -6.91
CA ILE A 782 -23.53 20.75 -8.09
C ILE A 782 -22.91 22.09 -8.54
N PHE A 783 -22.64 22.21 -9.83
CA PHE A 783 -21.88 23.32 -10.43
C PHE A 783 -22.73 24.13 -11.42
N SER A 784 -23.91 23.63 -11.80
CA SER A 784 -24.91 24.35 -12.57
C SER A 784 -26.07 24.84 -11.69
N GLU A 785 -26.89 25.74 -12.21
CA GLU A 785 -28.15 26.06 -11.55
C GLU A 785 -29.10 24.86 -11.55
N ALA A 786 -29.74 24.62 -10.40
CA ALA A 786 -30.79 23.64 -10.24
C ALA A 786 -31.67 24.05 -9.06
N ARG A 787 -32.97 24.20 -9.29
CA ARG A 787 -33.92 24.43 -8.21
C ARG A 787 -34.30 23.10 -7.56
N PRO A 788 -34.18 22.95 -6.22
CA PRO A 788 -34.75 21.82 -5.51
C PRO A 788 -36.25 21.71 -5.81
N LEU A 789 -36.76 20.50 -6.05
CA LEU A 789 -38.17 20.25 -6.32
C LEU A 789 -38.71 19.17 -5.37
N TRP A 790 -39.81 19.49 -4.70
CA TRP A 790 -40.57 18.51 -3.92
C TRP A 790 -42.06 18.87 -3.91
N ASN A 791 -42.90 17.86 -4.02
CA ASN A 791 -44.35 17.89 -3.82
C ASN A 791 -44.80 16.50 -3.34
N PRO A 792 -46.06 16.28 -2.92
CA PRO A 792 -46.49 14.99 -2.37
C PRO A 792 -46.40 13.77 -3.32
N ASN A 793 -46.24 13.97 -4.64
CA ASN A 793 -46.04 12.89 -5.62
C ASN A 793 -44.54 12.58 -5.87
N ILE A 794 -43.63 13.41 -5.34
CA ILE A 794 -42.18 13.22 -5.46
C ILE A 794 -41.65 12.43 -4.27
N ILE A 795 -40.77 11.48 -4.56
CA ILE A 795 -39.97 10.74 -3.58
C ILE A 795 -38.52 11.18 -3.75
N LEU A 796 -37.99 11.94 -2.79
CA LEU A 796 -36.62 12.44 -2.82
C LEU A 796 -35.72 11.56 -1.96
N CYS A 797 -34.65 11.02 -2.54
CA CYS A 797 -33.64 10.23 -1.83
C CYS A 797 -32.38 11.06 -1.61
N MET A 798 -31.86 11.11 -0.39
CA MET A 798 -30.62 11.80 -0.04
C MET A 798 -29.67 10.87 0.72
N SER A 799 -28.39 11.24 0.82
CA SER A 799 -27.40 10.45 1.55
C SER A 799 -26.37 11.30 2.26
N LEU A 800 -25.91 10.81 3.41
CA LEU A 800 -24.73 11.36 4.10
C LEU A 800 -23.41 10.88 3.47
N SER A 801 -23.45 9.86 2.61
CA SER A 801 -22.23 9.20 2.10
C SER A 801 -21.32 10.16 1.35
N LYS A 802 -21.90 11.02 0.51
CA LYS A 802 -21.14 11.94 -0.36
C LYS A 802 -20.77 13.26 0.34
N LEU A 803 -21.21 13.45 1.59
CA LEU A 803 -20.70 14.47 2.50
C LEU A 803 -19.27 14.16 2.98
N GLY A 804 -18.79 12.92 2.79
CA GLY A 804 -17.53 12.41 3.33
C GLY A 804 -17.71 11.33 4.39
N LEU A 805 -18.94 10.84 4.61
CA LEU A 805 -19.27 9.82 5.61
C LEU A 805 -19.84 8.53 4.99
N PRO A 806 -19.20 7.89 4.00
CA PRO A 806 -19.74 6.70 3.35
C PRO A 806 -19.94 5.53 4.33
N GLY A 807 -19.08 5.41 5.35
CA GLY A 807 -19.19 4.38 6.40
C GLY A 807 -20.38 4.55 7.34
N SER A 808 -21.02 5.72 7.38
CA SER A 808 -22.17 5.97 8.27
C SER A 808 -23.45 5.22 7.87
N ARG A 809 -23.54 4.78 6.60
CA ARG A 809 -24.71 4.11 6.02
C ARG A 809 -26.03 4.83 6.33
N CYS A 810 -26.07 6.16 6.17
CA CYS A 810 -27.28 6.95 6.41
C CYS A 810 -27.91 7.43 5.08
N GLY A 811 -29.02 6.79 4.70
CA GLY A 811 -29.89 7.20 3.60
C GLY A 811 -31.15 7.87 4.14
N ILE A 812 -31.73 8.79 3.37
CA ILE A 812 -32.91 9.58 3.74
C ILE A 812 -33.90 9.50 2.58
N ILE A 813 -35.17 9.21 2.86
CA ILE A 813 -36.27 9.26 1.90
C ILE A 813 -37.25 10.33 2.38
N ILE A 814 -37.67 11.21 1.47
CA ILE A 814 -38.68 12.24 1.72
C ILE A 814 -39.83 12.04 0.75
N ALA A 815 -41.02 11.75 1.27
CA ALA A 815 -42.20 11.39 0.47
C ALA A 815 -43.51 11.70 1.23
N ASN A 816 -44.65 11.42 0.60
CA ASN A 816 -45.93 11.40 1.32
C ASN A 816 -45.94 10.35 2.45
N ASP A 817 -46.80 10.58 3.45
CA ASP A 817 -46.93 9.77 4.67
C ASP A 817 -47.20 8.28 4.40
N LYS A 818 -48.02 7.96 3.39
CA LYS A 818 -48.34 6.58 2.99
C LYS A 818 -47.10 5.83 2.51
N THR A 819 -46.29 6.47 1.68
CA THR A 819 -45.03 5.89 1.19
C THR A 819 -44.06 5.69 2.35
N ILE A 820 -43.91 6.69 3.21
CA ILE A 820 -43.02 6.60 4.38
C ILE A 820 -43.46 5.50 5.35
N THR A 821 -44.76 5.33 5.55
CA THR A 821 -45.32 4.23 6.36
C THR A 821 -44.95 2.87 5.76
N ALA A 822 -45.07 2.70 4.44
CA ALA A 822 -44.66 1.46 3.77
C ALA A 822 -43.16 1.18 3.90
N ILE A 823 -42.32 2.22 3.76
CA ILE A 823 -40.87 2.13 3.96
C ILE A 823 -40.53 1.76 5.40
N ALA A 824 -41.18 2.37 6.40
CA ALA A 824 -40.97 2.04 7.80
C ALA A 824 -41.33 0.57 8.11
N ASN A 825 -42.40 0.05 7.52
CA ASN A 825 -42.78 -1.36 7.64
C ASN A 825 -41.71 -2.29 7.04
N MET A 826 -41.22 -1.97 5.84
CA MET A 826 -40.15 -2.75 5.20
C MET A 826 -38.84 -2.71 6.01
N ASN A 827 -38.45 -1.53 6.52
CA ASN A 827 -37.30 -1.39 7.41
C ASN A 827 -37.43 -2.26 8.67
N GLY A 828 -38.62 -2.27 9.29
CA GLY A 828 -38.88 -3.07 10.49
C GLY A 828 -38.72 -4.56 10.26
N ILE A 829 -38.97 -5.04 9.04
CA ILE A 829 -38.80 -6.45 8.64
C ILE A 829 -37.34 -6.74 8.25
N ILE A 830 -36.75 -5.89 7.41
CA ILE A 830 -35.48 -6.19 6.74
C ILE A 830 -34.28 -5.85 7.62
N SER A 831 -34.33 -4.75 8.36
CA SER A 831 -33.19 -4.22 9.11
C SER A 831 -33.48 -3.90 10.58
N LEU A 832 -34.72 -4.06 11.02
CA LEU A 832 -35.27 -3.57 12.29
C LEU A 832 -35.24 -2.03 12.43
N ALA A 833 -34.06 -1.41 12.35
CA ALA A 833 -33.85 0.04 12.35
C ALA A 833 -32.50 0.40 11.67
N PRO A 834 -32.38 1.61 11.10
CA PRO A 834 -31.11 2.08 10.56
C PRO A 834 -30.10 2.44 11.66
N GLY A 835 -28.80 2.46 11.33
CA GLY A 835 -27.73 2.76 12.29
C GLY A 835 -27.81 4.17 12.90
N GLY A 836 -27.41 4.33 14.18
CA GLY A 836 -27.63 5.55 14.97
C GLY A 836 -26.57 6.65 14.82
N MET A 837 -25.33 6.33 14.42
CA MET A 837 -24.22 7.30 14.39
C MET A 837 -24.35 8.36 13.30
N GLY A 838 -24.66 7.97 12.05
CA GLY A 838 -24.90 8.91 10.96
C GLY A 838 -26.00 9.93 11.30
N PRO A 839 -27.17 9.47 11.77
CA PRO A 839 -28.24 10.34 12.23
C PRO A 839 -27.83 11.29 13.36
N ALA A 840 -27.07 10.81 14.35
CA ALA A 840 -26.61 11.63 15.46
C ALA A 840 -25.64 12.74 15.01
N MET A 841 -24.68 12.41 14.13
CA MET A 841 -23.77 13.40 13.57
C MET A 841 -24.54 14.46 12.77
N MET A 842 -25.49 14.02 11.95
CA MET A 842 -26.32 14.94 11.15
C MET A 842 -27.16 15.87 12.02
N CYS A 843 -27.79 15.35 13.09
CA CYS A 843 -28.47 16.19 14.07
C CYS A 843 -27.58 17.30 14.61
N GLU A 844 -26.34 16.97 14.98
CA GLU A 844 -25.42 17.96 15.52
C GLU A 844 -24.95 18.97 14.47
N MET A 845 -24.70 18.54 13.24
CA MET A 845 -24.38 19.45 12.13
C MET A 845 -25.52 20.42 11.81
N ILE A 846 -26.77 19.94 11.86
CA ILE A 846 -27.96 20.79 11.66
C ILE A 846 -28.09 21.79 12.81
N LYS A 847 -27.98 21.34 14.06
CA LYS A 847 -28.07 22.21 15.25
C LYS A 847 -27.00 23.31 15.26
N ARG A 848 -25.80 23.00 14.74
CA ARG A 848 -24.68 23.95 14.64
C ARG A 848 -24.75 24.84 13.40
N ASN A 849 -25.76 24.65 12.53
CA ASN A 849 -25.89 25.32 11.24
C ASN A 849 -24.66 25.11 10.32
N ASP A 850 -24.06 23.93 10.40
CA ASP A 850 -22.83 23.60 9.68
C ASP A 850 -23.08 22.82 8.39
N LEU A 851 -24.16 22.02 8.33
CA LEU A 851 -24.39 21.08 7.23
C LEU A 851 -24.42 21.77 5.85
N LEU A 852 -25.24 22.81 5.70
CA LEU A 852 -25.37 23.57 4.45
C LEU A 852 -24.14 24.44 4.20
N ARG A 853 -23.59 25.05 5.27
CA ARG A 853 -22.39 25.88 5.19
C ARG A 853 -21.21 25.09 4.63
N LEU A 854 -20.91 23.91 5.20
CA LEU A 854 -19.80 23.06 4.76
C LEU A 854 -20.02 22.52 3.34
N SER A 855 -21.26 22.19 2.99
CA SER A 855 -21.62 21.77 1.63
C SER A 855 -21.26 22.85 0.60
N GLU A 856 -21.65 24.10 0.85
CA GLU A 856 -21.44 25.20 -0.09
C GLU A 856 -20.02 25.79 -0.05
N THR A 857 -19.39 25.89 1.12
CA THR A 857 -18.12 26.63 1.27
C THR A 857 -16.87 25.76 1.31
N VAL A 858 -17.01 24.44 1.51
CA VAL A 858 -15.87 23.51 1.60
C VAL A 858 -15.97 22.41 0.54
N ILE A 859 -17.09 21.70 0.51
CA ILE A 859 -17.26 20.52 -0.33
C ILE A 859 -17.36 20.92 -1.81
N LYS A 860 -18.34 21.77 -2.16
CA LYS A 860 -18.56 22.20 -3.54
C LYS A 860 -17.33 22.84 -4.19
N PRO A 861 -16.62 23.80 -3.55
CA PRO A 861 -15.45 24.42 -4.16
C PRO A 861 -14.30 23.43 -4.36
N PHE A 862 -14.11 22.48 -3.45
CA PHE A 862 -13.09 21.43 -3.58
C PHE A 862 -13.32 20.58 -4.84
N TYR A 863 -14.53 20.04 -5.01
CA TYR A 863 -14.84 19.21 -6.16
C TYR A 863 -14.89 20.00 -7.47
N TYR A 864 -15.35 21.26 -7.43
CA TYR A 864 -15.32 22.14 -8.59
C TYR A 864 -13.88 22.39 -9.06
N GLN A 865 -12.96 22.72 -8.14
CA GLN A 865 -11.55 22.87 -8.48
C GLN A 865 -10.95 21.58 -9.04
N ARG A 866 -11.23 20.44 -8.40
CA ARG A 866 -10.69 19.13 -8.81
C ARG A 866 -11.17 18.69 -10.19
N VAL A 867 -12.44 18.94 -10.54
CA VAL A 867 -12.96 18.58 -11.86
C VAL A 867 -12.36 19.46 -12.96
N GLN A 868 -12.16 20.76 -12.70
CA GLN A 868 -11.50 21.67 -13.65
C GLN A 868 -10.04 21.25 -13.90
N GLN A 869 -9.31 20.88 -12.85
CA GLN A 869 -7.95 20.36 -12.96
C GLN A 869 -7.91 19.06 -13.78
N THR A 870 -8.82 18.12 -13.51
CA THR A 870 -8.89 16.86 -14.24
C THR A 870 -9.21 17.05 -15.72
N ILE A 871 -10.14 17.96 -16.08
CA ILE A 871 -10.41 18.30 -17.49
C ILE A 871 -9.17 18.88 -18.16
N ALA A 872 -8.46 19.80 -17.49
CA ALA A 872 -7.23 20.36 -18.02
C ALA A 872 -6.15 19.28 -18.25
N ILE A 873 -6.04 18.29 -17.36
CA ILE A 873 -5.18 17.12 -17.55
C ILE A 873 -5.62 16.34 -18.79
N ILE A 874 -6.89 15.96 -18.91
CA ILE A 874 -7.40 15.23 -20.09
C ILE A 874 -7.09 15.96 -21.38
N ARG A 875 -7.32 17.27 -21.43
CA ARG A 875 -7.10 18.09 -22.63
C ARG A 875 -5.63 18.26 -23.01
N ARG A 876 -4.67 17.98 -22.11
CA ARG A 876 -3.25 17.89 -22.49
C ARG A 876 -2.94 16.64 -23.32
N TYR A 877 -3.71 15.56 -23.17
CA TYR A 877 -3.44 14.27 -23.80
C TYR A 877 -4.47 13.88 -24.88
N LEU A 878 -5.71 14.33 -24.77
CA LEU A 878 -6.83 13.98 -25.66
C LEU A 878 -7.57 15.23 -26.12
N SER A 879 -7.55 15.45 -27.44
CA SER A 879 -8.34 16.50 -28.10
C SER A 879 -9.83 16.18 -28.13
N GLU A 880 -10.66 17.16 -28.50
CA GLU A 880 -12.09 16.98 -28.70
C GLU A 880 -12.45 15.98 -29.81
N GLU A 881 -11.56 15.78 -30.78
CA GLU A 881 -11.73 14.77 -31.84
C GLU A 881 -11.60 13.33 -31.32
N ARG A 882 -10.90 13.13 -30.20
CA ARG A 882 -10.64 11.82 -29.62
C ARG A 882 -11.46 11.55 -28.38
N CYS A 883 -11.84 12.58 -27.64
CA CYS A 883 -12.59 12.43 -26.40
C CYS A 883 -13.51 13.64 -26.17
N LEU A 884 -14.81 13.42 -26.34
CA LEU A 884 -15.84 14.31 -25.84
C LEU A 884 -16.05 14.07 -24.34
N ILE A 885 -16.31 15.12 -23.58
CA ILE A 885 -16.51 15.04 -22.11
C ILE A 885 -17.93 15.52 -21.81
N HIS A 886 -18.75 14.72 -21.12
CA HIS A 886 -20.05 15.23 -20.68
C HIS A 886 -19.83 16.45 -19.79
N LYS A 887 -20.61 17.51 -20.00
CA LYS A 887 -20.53 18.73 -19.20
C LYS A 887 -20.63 18.36 -17.72
N PRO A 888 -19.59 18.63 -16.90
CA PRO A 888 -19.60 18.27 -15.49
C PRO A 888 -20.42 19.29 -14.71
N GLU A 889 -21.70 19.00 -14.53
CA GLU A 889 -22.63 19.86 -13.81
C GLU A 889 -22.76 19.47 -12.33
N GLY A 890 -22.16 18.36 -11.91
CA GLY A 890 -22.10 17.92 -10.51
C GLY A 890 -21.57 16.49 -10.35
N ALA A 891 -21.87 15.88 -9.20
CA ALA A 891 -21.37 14.56 -8.78
C ALA A 891 -19.84 14.51 -8.66
N ILE A 892 -19.23 13.33 -8.76
CA ILE A 892 -17.77 13.13 -8.58
C ILE A 892 -17.13 12.38 -9.76
N PHE A 893 -17.78 12.41 -10.92
CA PHE A 893 -17.37 11.64 -12.10
C PHE A 893 -17.20 12.52 -13.33
N LEU A 894 -16.36 12.07 -14.25
CA LEU A 894 -16.36 12.51 -15.63
C LEU A 894 -16.81 11.36 -16.52
N TRP A 895 -17.64 11.70 -17.50
CA TRP A 895 -18.13 10.76 -18.51
C TRP A 895 -17.51 11.09 -19.85
N LEU A 896 -16.66 10.18 -20.29
CA LEU A 896 -15.87 10.33 -21.50
C LEU A 896 -16.55 9.58 -22.63
N TRP A 897 -16.75 10.25 -23.76
CA TRP A 897 -17.27 9.67 -24.98
C TRP A 897 -16.20 9.71 -26.07
N PHE A 898 -15.70 8.54 -26.43
CA PHE A 898 -14.75 8.33 -27.52
C PHE A 898 -15.55 8.13 -28.81
N LYS A 899 -16.02 9.24 -29.36
CA LYS A 899 -16.91 9.22 -30.52
C LYS A 899 -16.27 8.45 -31.69
N ASP A 900 -17.03 7.51 -32.25
CA ASP A 900 -16.63 6.68 -33.39
C ASP A 900 -15.39 5.80 -33.14
N LEU A 901 -15.05 5.52 -31.87
CA LEU A 901 -13.94 4.63 -31.50
C LEU A 901 -14.07 3.28 -32.23
N PRO A 902 -13.00 2.78 -32.88
CA PRO A 902 -13.05 1.56 -33.70
C PRO A 902 -13.09 0.27 -32.88
N ILE A 903 -12.94 0.37 -31.55
CA ILE A 903 -13.14 -0.72 -30.59
C ILE A 903 -14.23 -0.34 -29.60
N THR A 904 -14.79 -1.33 -28.91
CA THR A 904 -15.71 -1.05 -27.80
C THR A 904 -14.95 -0.64 -26.54
N THR A 905 -15.61 0.11 -25.67
CA THR A 905 -15.03 0.53 -24.38
C THR A 905 -14.86 -0.60 -23.38
N GLU A 906 -15.53 -1.74 -23.58
CA GLU A 906 -15.27 -2.98 -22.83
C GLU A 906 -13.90 -3.56 -23.23
N LEU A 907 -13.55 -3.54 -24.52
CA LEU A 907 -12.23 -3.94 -24.98
C LEU A 907 -11.15 -2.94 -24.55
N LEU A 908 -11.45 -1.63 -24.66
CA LEU A 908 -10.57 -0.59 -24.13
C LEU A 908 -10.32 -0.76 -22.62
N TYR A 909 -11.35 -1.12 -21.85
CA TYR A 909 -11.20 -1.44 -20.42
C TYR A 909 -10.23 -2.60 -20.19
N GLN A 910 -10.28 -3.67 -20.98
CA GLN A 910 -9.31 -4.77 -20.84
C GLN A 910 -7.88 -4.29 -21.13
N ARG A 911 -7.68 -3.46 -22.16
CA ARG A 911 -6.38 -2.85 -22.49
C ARG A 911 -5.87 -1.95 -21.35
N LEU A 912 -6.74 -1.12 -20.80
CA LEU A 912 -6.42 -0.24 -19.66
C LEU A 912 -6.11 -1.04 -18.40
N LYS A 913 -6.92 -2.07 -18.08
CA LYS A 913 -6.74 -2.95 -16.93
C LYS A 913 -5.40 -3.67 -16.99
N ALA A 914 -5.02 -4.19 -18.17
CA ALA A 914 -3.71 -4.81 -18.38
C ALA A 914 -2.58 -3.83 -18.02
N ARG A 915 -2.77 -2.54 -18.29
CA ARG A 915 -1.81 -1.47 -17.96
C ARG A 915 -2.03 -0.83 -16.59
N GLY A 916 -2.78 -1.49 -15.71
CA GLY A 916 -3.00 -1.08 -14.34
C GLY A 916 -3.99 0.10 -14.16
N VAL A 917 -4.75 0.49 -15.17
CA VAL A 917 -5.75 1.56 -15.11
C VAL A 917 -7.17 0.98 -15.07
N LEU A 918 -7.92 1.29 -14.01
CA LEU A 918 -9.31 0.85 -13.86
C LEU A 918 -10.27 2.02 -14.09
N MET A 919 -11.08 1.94 -15.14
CA MET A 919 -12.26 2.80 -15.42
C MET A 919 -13.49 1.90 -15.61
N VAL A 920 -14.70 2.47 -15.72
CA VAL A 920 -15.92 1.64 -15.90
C VAL A 920 -16.49 1.82 -17.32
N PRO A 921 -16.65 0.74 -18.12
CA PRO A 921 -17.31 0.80 -19.42
C PRO A 921 -18.73 1.37 -19.35
N GLY A 922 -19.11 2.14 -20.34
CA GLY A 922 -20.35 2.91 -20.36
C GLY A 922 -21.61 2.06 -20.49
N HIS A 923 -21.51 0.92 -21.16
CA HIS A 923 -22.65 0.05 -21.45
C HIS A 923 -23.42 -0.38 -20.21
N TYR A 924 -22.72 -0.63 -19.09
CA TYR A 924 -23.34 -1.05 -17.84
C TYR A 924 -24.27 0.00 -17.19
N PHE A 925 -24.22 1.26 -17.65
CA PHE A 925 -25.07 2.34 -17.12
C PHE A 925 -26.38 2.52 -17.91
N PHE A 926 -26.72 1.61 -18.82
CA PHE A 926 -27.95 1.66 -19.64
C PHE A 926 -28.87 0.45 -19.39
N PRO A 927 -29.30 0.17 -18.15
CA PRO A 927 -30.17 -0.98 -17.87
C PRO A 927 -31.54 -0.80 -18.53
N GLY A 928 -32.04 -1.82 -19.24
CA GLY A 928 -33.39 -1.81 -19.80
C GLY A 928 -33.59 -0.96 -21.06
N LEU A 929 -32.53 -0.71 -21.83
CA LEU A 929 -32.63 0.08 -23.07
C LEU A 929 -33.23 -0.76 -24.21
N ASP A 930 -34.35 -0.31 -24.79
CA ASP A 930 -35.16 -1.10 -25.73
C ASP A 930 -34.45 -1.52 -27.03
N LYS A 931 -33.47 -0.73 -27.48
CA LYS A 931 -32.76 -0.95 -28.75
C LYS A 931 -31.25 -0.84 -28.54
N PRO A 932 -30.45 -1.78 -29.08
CA PRO A 932 -29.00 -1.64 -29.04
C PRO A 932 -28.55 -0.27 -29.56
N TRP A 933 -27.66 0.38 -28.83
CA TRP A 933 -27.16 1.71 -29.18
C TRP A 933 -25.62 1.72 -29.12
N PRO A 934 -24.92 1.85 -30.26
CA PRO A 934 -23.45 1.79 -30.30
C PRO A 934 -22.74 2.78 -29.37
N HIS A 935 -23.35 3.94 -29.14
CA HIS A 935 -22.86 4.95 -28.21
C HIS A 935 -22.59 4.42 -26.79
N THR A 936 -23.37 3.43 -26.33
CA THR A 936 -23.19 2.81 -25.01
C THR A 936 -21.82 2.12 -24.88
N HIS A 937 -21.28 1.64 -26.01
CA HIS A 937 -19.97 1.00 -26.13
C HIS A 937 -18.85 1.97 -26.49
N GLN A 938 -19.11 3.28 -26.50
CA GLN A 938 -18.13 4.32 -26.80
C GLN A 938 -17.84 5.21 -25.59
N CYS A 939 -18.44 4.92 -24.44
CA CYS A 939 -18.31 5.76 -23.26
C CYS A 939 -17.58 5.05 -22.11
N MET A 940 -16.91 5.81 -21.25
CA MET A 940 -16.38 5.31 -19.98
C MET A 940 -16.61 6.32 -18.86
N ARG A 941 -16.87 5.82 -17.66
CA ARG A 941 -16.87 6.63 -16.43
C ARG A 941 -15.48 6.60 -15.78
N MET A 942 -14.98 7.77 -15.41
CA MET A 942 -13.84 7.92 -14.50
C MET A 942 -14.24 8.72 -13.26
N ASN A 943 -13.64 8.39 -12.11
CA ASN A 943 -13.72 9.21 -10.90
C ASN A 943 -12.59 10.24 -10.90
N TYR A 944 -12.91 11.53 -10.72
CA TYR A 944 -11.92 12.61 -10.70
C TYR A 944 -11.40 12.95 -9.28
N VAL A 945 -11.84 12.20 -8.27
CA VAL A 945 -11.43 12.36 -6.86
C VAL A 945 -9.96 12.02 -6.59
N PRO A 946 -9.38 10.94 -7.15
CA PRO A 946 -7.99 10.59 -6.90
C PRO A 946 -7.03 11.77 -7.10
N GLU A 947 -5.85 11.67 -6.50
CA GLU A 947 -4.86 12.74 -6.57
C GLU A 947 -4.39 13.01 -8.01
N PRO A 948 -4.02 14.27 -8.34
CA PRO A 948 -3.74 14.68 -9.72
C PRO A 948 -2.66 13.87 -10.43
N ASP A 949 -1.66 13.38 -9.70
CA ASP A 949 -0.60 12.51 -10.22
C ASP A 949 -1.14 11.16 -10.71
N LYS A 950 -2.02 10.51 -9.94
CA LYS A 950 -2.71 9.27 -10.34
C LYS A 950 -3.65 9.51 -11.53
N ILE A 951 -4.34 10.65 -11.54
CA ILE A 951 -5.21 11.07 -12.65
C ILE A 951 -4.39 11.23 -13.93
N GLU A 952 -3.27 11.96 -13.88
CA GLU A 952 -2.42 12.19 -15.04
C GLU A 952 -1.80 10.90 -15.56
N ALA A 953 -1.29 10.03 -14.68
CA ALA A 953 -0.77 8.73 -15.09
C ALA A 953 -1.84 7.86 -15.78
N GLY A 954 -3.06 7.81 -15.23
CA GLY A 954 -4.17 7.07 -15.83
C GLY A 954 -4.64 7.67 -17.15
N VAL A 955 -4.72 9.00 -17.26
CA VAL A 955 -5.10 9.71 -18.48
C VAL A 955 -4.06 9.55 -19.59
N LYS A 956 -2.77 9.55 -19.26
CA LYS A 956 -1.69 9.29 -20.23
C LYS A 956 -1.86 7.91 -20.86
N ILE A 957 -2.03 6.87 -20.04
CA ILE A 957 -2.25 5.50 -20.52
C ILE A 957 -3.55 5.41 -21.35
N LEU A 958 -4.64 6.05 -20.90
CA LEU A 958 -5.89 6.13 -21.66
C LEU A 958 -5.65 6.72 -23.06
N ALA A 959 -4.93 7.83 -23.16
CA ALA A 959 -4.66 8.48 -24.44
C ALA A 959 -3.86 7.58 -25.40
N GLU A 960 -2.86 6.88 -24.88
CA GLU A 960 -2.06 5.92 -25.66
C GLU A 960 -2.90 4.74 -26.17
N GLU A 961 -3.80 4.19 -25.35
CA GLU A 961 -4.68 3.10 -25.78
C GLU A 961 -5.76 3.55 -26.76
N ILE A 962 -6.27 4.78 -26.61
CA ILE A 962 -7.18 5.38 -27.60
C ILE A 962 -6.46 5.57 -28.94
N GLU A 963 -5.25 6.10 -28.94
CA GLU A 963 -4.48 6.28 -30.18
C GLU A 963 -4.14 4.93 -30.84
N ARG A 964 -3.78 3.92 -30.03
CA ARG A 964 -3.60 2.55 -30.52
C ARG A 964 -4.86 2.04 -31.21
N ALA A 965 -6.03 2.20 -30.56
CA ALA A 965 -7.29 1.78 -31.15
C ALA A 965 -7.55 2.42 -32.52
N TRP A 966 -7.31 3.73 -32.66
CA TRP A 966 -7.46 4.43 -33.94
C TRP A 966 -6.47 3.98 -35.01
N ARG A 967 -5.25 3.59 -34.62
CA ARG A 967 -4.20 3.18 -35.55
C ARG A 967 -4.39 1.76 -36.07
N GLU A 968 -4.77 0.82 -35.22
CA GLU A 968 -4.71 -0.62 -35.55
C GLU A 968 -5.92 -1.46 -35.09
N GLY A 969 -6.96 -0.82 -34.55
CA GLY A 969 -8.10 -1.51 -33.93
C GLY A 969 -7.76 -2.09 -32.57
#